data_AF-A0A1B6EBK1-F1
#
_entry.id   AF-A0A1B6EBK1-F1
#
_cell.length_a   1.000
_cell.length_b   1.000
_cell.length_c   1.000
_cell.angle_alpha   90.00
_cell.angle_beta   90.00
_cell.angle_gamma   90.00
#
_symmetry.space_group_name_H-M   'P 1'
#
loop_
_entity.id
_entity.type
_entity.pdbx_description
1 polymer ?
#
loop_
_entity_poly.entity_id
_entity_poly.type
_entity_poly.pdbx_seq_one_letter_code
_entity_poly.pdbx_strand_id
1 'polypeptide(L)'
;MLNWIWISVSFSAIFILNIEAERKDILHMIYETFDNPAVCFRILNGTHQFGCSSTVSGDTGVVHFISSTEDLNWVFQKSNAGPYMAVVHPKMFIREVMLQLNESPKISGILLAVNGTSDLVDSYSPDDTCPNRNAGLLGSCNDAQPWNPDGSSLLFVDWKVPMFVVKDIEVIKKIYNCFTTYNLPLDDSQSERSLCSLQMRSHMHAAINTPTCMHRSELMVFSFNPQSYCDPMGDSNIVSTLFPRTDPSVQNRSMILVVTRLDSTSLFDGLAPGAMTTVSGIVTLLATSKVLKELISASKPTTFERNVMFIFLNGEAQDYIGSSRIVYDMKGMKFPASDLPLKFEDIEMIIDVNQLSASKEIHFYNRSTNSEIVKTFLKQLQLFSVKKNLVVTEELSTQFLPPSSVQPFLKEKPGLPAVVLSNHGKQFVNKFYNSFMDGSTNLQYVYANKSAIPADSVQYVLGSVSVALAQALYVLVTGTQPSEPAMNPVATTVDELLFCYLESADCEIFRNTTSTDLPPKPLNLYVGIFRITNTITRLTSMVLAQFTGTKVNETAYSCKEKSSKSTEIDYTWIESANGETQCIESTVRFYLAVSPAFEIEGYNWTSGEYSTWAESVWQELNLRMFLKPSFNQEIITLISGLAVLFISFVSVYWVNSRKEYLFSNQLCVRC
;
A
#
# COMPACT_ATOMS: atom_id res chain seq x y z
N MET A 1 -16.29 67.58 -39.57
CA MET A 1 -16.63 66.43 -38.70
C MET A 1 -16.87 65.15 -39.54
N LEU A 2 -15.98 64.85 -40.50
CA LEU A 2 -16.07 63.62 -41.32
C LEU A 2 -14.72 62.87 -41.43
N ASN A 3 -13.57 63.53 -41.25
CA ASN A 3 -12.25 62.87 -41.36
C ASN A 3 -11.78 62.12 -40.10
N TRP A 4 -12.42 62.30 -38.94
CA TRP A 4 -12.07 61.57 -37.71
C TRP A 4 -12.81 60.23 -37.54
N ILE A 5 -13.94 60.07 -38.25
CA ILE A 5 -14.75 58.85 -38.18
C ILE A 5 -14.12 57.75 -39.06
N TRP A 6 -13.49 58.11 -40.18
CA TRP A 6 -12.85 57.13 -41.07
C TRP A 6 -11.55 56.53 -40.52
N ILE A 7 -10.81 57.25 -39.68
CA ILE A 7 -9.59 56.73 -39.02
C ILE A 7 -9.97 55.78 -37.87
N SER A 8 -11.03 56.09 -37.12
CA SER A 8 -11.56 55.21 -36.05
C SER A 8 -12.16 53.90 -36.60
N VAL A 9 -12.87 53.96 -37.72
CA VAL A 9 -13.49 52.78 -38.35
C VAL A 9 -12.43 51.90 -39.05
N SER A 10 -11.38 52.48 -39.63
CA SER A 10 -10.28 51.71 -40.24
C SER A 10 -9.40 51.02 -39.20
N PHE A 11 -9.19 51.61 -38.01
CA PHE A 11 -8.44 50.97 -36.92
C PHE A 11 -9.24 49.83 -36.25
N SER A 12 -10.58 49.94 -36.23
CA SER A 12 -11.46 48.92 -35.64
C SER A 12 -11.72 47.73 -36.59
N ALA A 13 -11.66 47.94 -37.91
CA ALA A 13 -11.92 46.89 -38.89
C ALA A 13 -10.72 45.98 -39.20
N ILE A 14 -9.48 46.43 -38.93
CA ILE A 14 -8.25 45.64 -39.19
C ILE A 14 -8.01 44.55 -38.12
N PHE A 15 -8.69 44.62 -36.96
CA PHE A 15 -8.55 43.64 -35.88
C PHE A 15 -9.59 42.50 -35.88
N ILE A 16 -10.48 42.43 -36.87
CA ILE A 16 -11.51 41.37 -36.98
C ILE A 16 -11.15 40.39 -38.10
N LEU A 17 -9.88 39.99 -38.18
CA LEU A 17 -9.44 38.87 -39.01
C LEU A 17 -8.96 37.75 -38.10
N ASN A 18 -9.80 36.72 -37.97
CA ASN A 18 -9.50 35.39 -37.46
C ASN A 18 -8.72 35.36 -36.14
N ILE A 19 -9.31 35.90 -35.07
CA ILE A 19 -9.00 35.40 -33.74
C ILE A 19 -9.87 34.16 -33.57
N GLU A 20 -9.33 32.99 -33.89
CA GLU A 20 -9.77 31.77 -33.21
C GLU A 20 -9.50 32.03 -31.72
N ALA A 21 -10.54 32.43 -31.00
CA ALA A 21 -10.49 32.58 -29.56
C ALA A 21 -10.46 31.16 -28.97
N GLU A 22 -9.31 30.52 -29.04
CA GLU A 22 -9.01 29.35 -28.25
C GLU A 22 -8.94 29.84 -26.80
N ARG A 23 -10.05 29.70 -26.05
CA ARG A 23 -10.12 30.05 -24.63
C ARG A 23 -9.17 29.12 -23.86
N LYS A 24 -7.89 29.47 -23.80
CA LYS A 24 -6.93 28.83 -22.90
C LYS A 24 -7.13 29.44 -21.53
N ASP A 25 -7.59 28.60 -20.60
CA ASP A 25 -7.61 28.97 -19.18
C ASP A 25 -6.19 29.43 -18.78
N ILE A 26 -6.10 30.55 -18.06
CA ILE A 26 -4.82 31.08 -17.57
C ILE A 26 -4.10 30.03 -16.73
N LEU A 27 -4.87 29.19 -16.00
CA LEU A 27 -4.31 28.08 -15.25
C LEU A 27 -3.50 27.13 -16.13
N HIS A 28 -4.04 26.73 -17.29
CA HIS A 28 -3.38 25.82 -18.23
C HIS A 28 -2.24 26.48 -19.02
N MET A 29 -2.15 27.82 -19.03
CA MET A 29 -1.01 28.53 -19.60
C MET A 29 0.19 28.61 -18.65
N ILE A 30 -0.04 28.49 -17.33
CA ILE A 30 0.99 28.65 -16.30
C ILE A 30 1.41 27.30 -15.71
N TYR A 31 0.43 26.45 -15.41
CA TYR A 31 0.63 25.22 -14.66
C TYR A 31 0.43 24.00 -15.54
N GLU A 32 1.39 23.10 -15.47
CA GLU A 32 1.24 21.73 -15.91
C GLU A 32 1.05 20.84 -14.68
N THR A 33 -0.13 20.25 -14.55
CA THR A 33 -0.49 19.36 -13.43
C THR A 33 -0.25 17.91 -13.83
N PHE A 34 0.31 17.13 -12.92
CA PHE A 34 0.51 15.70 -13.10
C PHE A 34 -0.43 14.93 -12.19
N ASP A 35 -1.30 14.12 -12.79
CA ASP A 35 -2.28 13.32 -12.08
C ASP A 35 -1.66 12.05 -11.51
N ASN A 36 -2.23 11.56 -10.40
CA ASN A 36 -1.88 10.30 -9.74
C ASN A 36 -0.39 10.12 -9.34
N PRO A 37 0.30 11.15 -8.79
CA PRO A 37 1.61 10.88 -8.21
C PRO A 37 1.46 10.03 -6.95
N ALA A 38 2.39 9.08 -6.75
CA ALA A 38 2.46 8.35 -5.50
C ALA A 38 3.16 9.24 -4.46
N VAL A 39 2.51 9.47 -3.32
CA VAL A 39 2.97 10.44 -2.32
C VAL A 39 3.42 9.75 -1.05
N CYS A 40 4.44 10.29 -0.41
CA CYS A 40 4.75 9.92 0.97
C CYS A 40 3.73 10.59 1.90
N PHE A 41 3.13 9.80 2.78
CA PHE A 41 2.08 10.22 3.70
C PHE A 41 2.54 10.05 5.15
N ARG A 42 1.81 10.65 6.09
CA ARG A 42 2.17 10.64 7.51
C ARG A 42 1.45 9.51 8.25
N ILE A 43 2.24 8.74 8.99
CA ILE A 43 1.76 7.76 9.97
C ILE A 43 2.30 8.11 11.36
N LEU A 44 1.59 7.65 12.38
CA LEU A 44 1.87 7.91 13.78
C LEU A 44 1.92 6.59 14.54
N ASN A 45 2.73 6.53 15.58
CA ASN A 45 2.58 5.52 16.62
C ASN A 45 2.35 6.19 17.99
N GLY A 46 2.28 5.40 19.06
CA GLY A 46 2.04 5.90 20.42
C GLY A 46 3.04 6.95 20.92
N THR A 47 4.21 7.11 20.27
CA THR A 47 5.30 7.97 20.74
C THR A 47 5.79 8.98 19.70
N HIS A 48 5.82 8.62 18.42
CA HIS A 48 6.46 9.37 17.34
C HIS A 48 5.52 9.53 16.14
N GLN A 49 5.93 10.40 15.21
CA GLN A 49 5.38 10.54 13.87
C GLN A 49 6.43 10.16 12.83
N PHE A 50 5.98 9.68 11.68
CA PHE A 50 6.83 9.26 10.56
C PHE A 50 6.18 9.64 9.24
N GLY A 51 6.95 9.54 8.15
CA GLY A 51 6.49 9.88 6.82
C GLY A 51 6.55 11.38 6.55
N CYS A 52 5.82 11.85 5.54
CA CYS A 52 6.02 13.19 4.98
C CYS A 52 4.76 14.06 5.09
N SER A 53 4.95 15.38 5.05
CA SER A 53 3.85 16.34 4.94
C SER A 53 4.35 17.63 4.30
N SER A 54 3.52 18.26 3.48
CA SER A 54 3.80 19.61 2.97
C SER A 54 3.19 20.69 3.86
N THR A 55 3.55 21.95 3.62
CA THR A 55 2.75 23.08 4.09
C THR A 55 1.34 23.05 3.48
N VAL A 56 0.39 23.74 4.11
CA VAL A 56 -1.04 23.76 3.71
C VAL A 56 -1.22 24.24 2.26
N SER A 57 -0.43 25.24 1.85
CA SER A 57 -0.42 25.80 0.49
C SER A 57 0.41 25.00 -0.52
N GLY A 58 1.05 23.92 -0.08
CA GLY A 58 2.04 23.17 -0.85
C GLY A 58 3.42 23.83 -0.84
N ASP A 59 4.45 23.00 -0.98
CA ASP A 59 5.85 23.43 -0.97
C ASP A 59 6.36 23.57 -2.40
N THR A 60 6.99 24.71 -2.67
CA THR A 60 7.48 25.09 -4.00
C THR A 60 8.99 25.16 -4.00
N GLY A 61 9.62 24.56 -5.01
CA GLY A 61 11.08 24.61 -5.17
C GLY A 61 11.53 24.57 -6.62
N VAL A 62 12.69 25.18 -6.88
CA VAL A 62 13.37 25.15 -8.19
C VAL A 62 13.86 23.74 -8.48
N VAL A 63 13.57 23.21 -9.66
CA VAL A 63 13.96 21.84 -10.05
C VAL A 63 15.49 21.71 -10.09
N HIS A 64 16.03 20.69 -9.43
CA HIS A 64 17.43 20.31 -9.54
C HIS A 64 17.59 18.79 -9.56
N PHE A 65 18.24 18.25 -10.60
CA PHE A 65 18.48 16.82 -10.75
C PHE A 65 19.71 16.38 -9.95
N ILE A 66 19.56 15.29 -9.19
CA ILE A 66 20.64 14.66 -8.40
C ILE A 66 20.88 13.26 -8.94
N SER A 67 21.87 13.15 -9.83
CA SER A 67 22.30 11.87 -10.41
C SER A 67 23.67 11.42 -9.87
N SER A 68 24.43 12.34 -9.26
CA SER A 68 25.76 12.12 -8.74
C SER A 68 25.99 12.85 -7.40
N THR A 69 27.08 12.50 -6.72
CA THR A 69 27.52 13.22 -5.52
C THR A 69 27.97 14.66 -5.81
N GLU A 70 28.37 14.97 -7.04
CA GLU A 70 28.70 16.34 -7.46
C GLU A 70 27.47 17.23 -7.49
N ASP A 71 26.35 16.72 -8.02
CA ASP A 71 25.07 17.42 -8.05
C ASP A 71 24.57 17.73 -6.63
N LEU A 72 24.74 16.76 -5.72
CA LEU A 72 24.39 16.90 -4.30
C LEU A 72 25.25 17.99 -3.62
N ASN A 73 26.57 17.95 -3.84
CA ASN A 73 27.49 18.94 -3.29
C ASN A 73 27.21 20.35 -3.82
N TRP A 74 26.82 20.48 -5.09
CA TRP A 74 26.44 21.75 -5.67
C TRP A 74 25.24 22.38 -4.94
N VAL A 75 24.20 21.60 -4.65
CA VAL A 75 23.01 22.09 -3.91
C VAL A 75 23.41 22.59 -2.52
N PHE A 76 24.26 21.87 -1.81
CA PHE A 76 24.62 22.29 -0.45
C PHE A 76 25.59 23.47 -0.41
N GLN A 77 26.53 23.56 -1.35
CA GLN A 77 27.64 24.52 -1.26
C GLN A 77 27.45 25.76 -2.15
N LYS A 78 26.89 25.62 -3.35
CA LYS A 78 26.91 26.66 -4.40
C LYS A 78 25.54 27.22 -4.75
N SER A 79 24.46 26.58 -4.31
CA SER A 79 23.09 26.98 -4.63
C SER A 79 22.75 28.41 -4.18
N ASN A 80 22.04 29.18 -5.01
CA ASN A 80 21.69 30.59 -4.73
C ASN A 80 20.20 30.93 -4.92
N ALA A 81 19.47 30.20 -5.77
CA ALA A 81 18.10 30.52 -6.18
C ALA A 81 17.00 29.77 -5.39
N GLY A 82 17.38 29.15 -4.28
CA GLY A 82 16.54 28.23 -3.52
C GLY A 82 15.25 28.85 -2.94
N PRO A 83 14.37 28.02 -2.35
CA PRO A 83 14.56 26.60 -2.10
C PRO A 83 14.44 25.72 -3.36
N TYR A 84 15.05 24.53 -3.32
CA TYR A 84 15.14 23.58 -4.44
C TYR A 84 14.25 22.35 -4.22
N MET A 85 13.71 21.84 -5.33
CA MET A 85 13.06 20.55 -5.43
C MET A 85 14.08 19.53 -5.96
N ALA A 86 14.51 18.59 -5.12
CA ALA A 86 15.50 17.59 -5.49
C ALA A 86 14.85 16.49 -6.31
N VAL A 87 15.20 16.38 -7.60
CA VAL A 87 14.80 15.26 -8.46
C VAL A 87 15.86 14.18 -8.37
N VAL A 88 15.61 13.15 -7.57
CA VAL A 88 16.57 12.13 -7.19
C VAL A 88 16.49 10.95 -8.14
N HIS A 89 17.64 10.56 -8.70
CA HIS A 89 17.75 9.32 -9.47
C HIS A 89 17.69 8.10 -8.52
N PRO A 90 17.08 6.96 -8.91
CA PRO A 90 16.87 5.83 -7.97
C PRO A 90 18.15 5.28 -7.33
N LYS A 91 19.27 5.28 -8.06
CA LYS A 91 20.61 4.95 -7.52
C LYS A 91 21.10 5.85 -6.38
N MET A 92 20.62 7.09 -6.31
CA MET A 92 20.94 8.06 -5.25
C MET A 92 19.91 8.02 -4.11
N PHE A 93 18.86 7.20 -4.21
CA PHE A 93 17.84 7.02 -3.18
C PHE A 93 18.34 6.08 -2.07
N ILE A 94 19.40 6.52 -1.37
CA ILE A 94 20.03 5.79 -0.27
C ILE A 94 19.90 6.59 1.04
N ARG A 95 19.90 5.89 2.18
CA ARG A 95 19.61 6.50 3.49
C ARG A 95 20.42 7.76 3.77
N GLU A 96 21.73 7.72 3.57
CA GLU A 96 22.63 8.84 3.87
C GLU A 96 22.29 10.10 3.06
N VAL A 97 22.07 9.95 1.76
CA VAL A 97 21.71 11.07 0.86
C VAL A 97 20.34 11.62 1.23
N MET A 98 19.37 10.74 1.48
CA MET A 98 18.01 11.16 1.81
C MET A 98 17.95 11.93 3.13
N LEU A 99 18.68 11.48 4.16
CA LEU A 99 18.76 12.19 5.45
C LEU A 99 19.45 13.56 5.29
N GLN A 100 20.52 13.66 4.50
CA GLN A 100 21.16 14.94 4.19
C GLN A 100 20.20 15.92 3.50
N LEU A 101 19.38 15.44 2.57
CA LEU A 101 18.35 16.25 1.90
C LEU A 101 17.26 16.71 2.88
N ASN A 102 16.83 15.85 3.80
CA ASN A 102 15.80 16.15 4.81
C ASN A 102 16.24 17.21 5.83
N GLU A 103 17.52 17.22 6.21
CA GLU A 103 18.06 18.17 7.19
C GLU A 103 18.36 19.54 6.60
N SER A 104 18.50 19.64 5.27
CA SER A 104 18.90 20.87 4.60
C SER A 104 17.73 21.86 4.46
N PRO A 105 17.87 23.12 4.93
CA PRO A 105 16.84 24.14 4.76
C PRO A 105 16.74 24.63 3.30
N LYS A 106 17.67 24.22 2.43
CA LYS A 106 17.68 24.58 1.01
C LYS A 106 16.75 23.70 0.18
N ILE A 107 16.29 22.57 0.72
CA ILE A 107 15.40 21.64 0.04
C ILE A 107 13.97 21.89 0.51
N SER A 108 13.03 22.04 -0.42
CA SER A 108 11.60 22.16 -0.14
C SER A 108 10.81 20.90 -0.46
N GLY A 109 11.41 19.89 -1.09
CA GLY A 109 10.76 18.65 -1.44
C GLY A 109 11.63 17.74 -2.30
N ILE A 110 11.23 16.48 -2.40
CA ILE A 110 12.00 15.42 -3.05
C ILE A 110 11.09 14.70 -4.04
N LEU A 111 11.53 14.60 -5.29
CA LEU A 111 10.88 13.85 -6.34
C LEU A 111 11.76 12.67 -6.73
N LEU A 112 11.30 11.44 -6.53
CA LEU A 112 11.95 10.24 -7.03
C LEU A 112 11.47 9.95 -8.46
N ALA A 113 12.36 10.08 -9.43
CA ALA A 113 12.06 9.80 -10.84
C ALA A 113 12.47 8.36 -11.16
N VAL A 114 11.51 7.46 -11.40
CA VAL A 114 11.79 6.05 -11.70
C VAL A 114 11.48 5.76 -13.17
N ASN A 115 12.51 5.62 -13.99
CA ASN A 115 12.37 5.32 -15.42
C ASN A 115 12.45 3.80 -15.69
N GLY A 116 11.33 3.11 -15.51
CA GLY A 116 11.17 1.70 -15.91
C GLY A 116 12.28 0.77 -15.37
N THR A 117 12.73 -0.15 -16.23
CA THR A 117 13.72 -1.18 -15.86
C THR A 117 15.18 -0.72 -15.95
N SER A 118 15.48 0.45 -16.53
CA SER A 118 16.87 0.96 -16.61
C SER A 118 17.39 1.50 -15.27
N ASP A 119 16.48 1.79 -14.34
CA ASP A 119 16.81 2.41 -13.05
C ASP A 119 16.75 1.41 -11.88
N LEU A 120 16.77 0.10 -12.18
CA LEU A 120 16.81 -0.95 -11.16
C LEU A 120 18.07 -0.78 -10.30
N VAL A 121 17.86 -0.76 -8.98
CA VAL A 121 18.91 -0.82 -7.97
C VAL A 121 19.10 -2.26 -7.51
N ASP A 122 20.29 -2.60 -7.01
CA ASP A 122 20.60 -3.98 -6.62
C ASP A 122 19.82 -4.45 -5.38
N SER A 123 19.57 -3.54 -4.44
CA SER A 123 18.74 -3.75 -3.25
C SER A 123 18.15 -2.44 -2.76
N TYR A 124 16.95 -2.51 -2.16
CA TYR A 124 16.31 -1.37 -1.51
C TYR A 124 15.12 -1.84 -0.66
N SER A 125 15.28 -1.82 0.66
CA SER A 125 14.19 -2.01 1.61
C SER A 125 14.04 -0.76 2.49
N PRO A 126 12.89 -0.05 2.47
CA PRO A 126 12.67 1.10 3.36
C PRO A 126 12.34 0.67 4.79
N ASP A 127 12.05 -0.61 5.01
CA ASP A 127 11.78 -1.17 6.33
C ASP A 127 13.06 -1.25 7.17
N ASP A 128 12.90 -1.59 8.43
CA ASP A 128 13.99 -1.80 9.35
C ASP A 128 14.74 -3.10 9.06
N THR A 129 15.97 -3.17 9.57
CA THR A 129 16.81 -4.36 9.52
C THR A 129 16.17 -5.55 10.25
N CYS A 130 15.33 -5.28 11.26
CA CYS A 130 14.53 -6.24 11.98
C CYS A 130 13.05 -5.81 11.97
N PRO A 131 12.26 -6.23 10.97
CA PRO A 131 10.85 -5.89 10.89
C PRO A 131 10.08 -6.28 12.16
N ASN A 132 9.19 -5.41 12.63
CA ASN A 132 8.39 -5.58 13.85
C ASN A 132 9.21 -5.88 15.13
N ARG A 133 10.46 -5.39 15.24
CA ARG A 133 11.37 -5.72 16.37
C ARG A 133 10.77 -5.52 17.77
N ASN A 134 9.87 -4.55 17.94
CA ASN A 134 9.26 -4.22 19.22
C ASN A 134 7.97 -5.03 19.49
N ALA A 135 7.25 -5.41 18.43
CA ALA A 135 6.02 -6.19 18.52
C ALA A 135 6.23 -7.70 18.43
N GLY A 136 7.43 -8.16 18.09
CA GLY A 136 7.80 -9.56 18.10
C GLY A 136 8.13 -10.12 19.49
N LEU A 137 8.50 -11.40 19.53
CA LEU A 137 9.05 -12.05 20.72
C LEU A 137 10.40 -11.42 21.08
N LEU A 138 10.71 -11.31 22.37
CA LEU A 138 12.01 -10.81 22.83
C LEU A 138 13.14 -11.69 22.30
N GLY A 139 14.16 -11.05 21.74
CA GLY A 139 15.29 -11.75 21.11
C GLY A 139 14.89 -12.50 19.84
N SER A 140 13.89 -12.04 19.09
CA SER A 140 13.52 -12.61 17.77
C SER A 140 14.43 -12.15 16.62
N CYS A 141 15.20 -11.09 16.81
CA CYS A 141 16.17 -10.61 15.84
C CYS A 141 17.56 -10.44 16.49
N ASN A 142 18.60 -10.69 15.70
CA ASN A 142 19.98 -10.45 16.07
C ASN A 142 20.51 -9.27 15.24
N ASP A 143 20.87 -8.15 15.87
CA ASP A 143 21.38 -6.97 15.13
C ASP A 143 22.69 -7.26 14.38
N ALA A 144 23.48 -8.26 14.79
CA ALA A 144 24.70 -8.66 14.09
C ALA A 144 24.42 -9.51 12.83
N GLN A 145 23.27 -10.17 12.78
CA GLN A 145 22.81 -11.00 11.66
C GLN A 145 21.30 -10.75 11.47
N PRO A 146 20.93 -9.54 10.99
CA PRO A 146 19.54 -9.14 10.89
C PRO A 146 18.82 -9.94 9.79
N TRP A 147 17.50 -10.11 9.95
CA TRP A 147 16.66 -10.77 8.96
C TRP A 147 16.65 -10.01 7.63
N ASN A 148 16.59 -8.67 7.67
CA ASN A 148 16.58 -7.80 6.50
C ASN A 148 17.89 -6.98 6.43
N PRO A 149 19.00 -7.52 5.89
CA PRO A 149 20.28 -6.81 5.84
C PRO A 149 20.24 -5.52 5.01
N ASP A 150 19.37 -5.45 4.00
CA ASP A 150 19.18 -4.28 3.12
C ASP A 150 18.19 -3.24 3.71
N GLY A 151 17.74 -3.42 4.95
CA GLY A 151 16.83 -2.52 5.65
C GLY A 151 17.46 -1.16 5.93
N SER A 152 16.85 -0.12 5.36
CA SER A 152 17.31 1.27 5.50
C SER A 152 16.53 2.09 6.53
N SER A 153 15.48 1.54 7.12
CA SER A 153 14.63 2.18 8.14
C SER A 153 14.12 3.57 7.71
N LEU A 154 13.86 3.78 6.41
CA LEU A 154 13.33 5.02 5.84
C LEU A 154 11.83 5.20 6.12
N LEU A 155 11.08 4.11 6.35
CA LEU A 155 9.69 4.14 6.82
C LEU A 155 9.57 4.83 8.18
N PHE A 156 10.61 4.73 9.01
CA PHE A 156 10.61 5.20 10.40
C PHE A 156 11.33 6.56 10.56
N VAL A 157 11.32 7.39 9.52
CA VAL A 157 11.86 8.76 9.54
C VAL A 157 10.72 9.77 9.47
N ASP A 158 10.79 10.83 10.28
CA ASP A 158 9.95 12.01 10.16
C ASP A 158 10.57 12.96 9.11
N TRP A 159 9.93 13.03 7.94
CA TRP A 159 10.38 13.85 6.82
C TRP A 159 9.78 15.25 6.94
N LYS A 160 10.66 16.26 6.97
CA LYS A 160 10.29 17.69 7.08
C LYS A 160 9.82 18.27 5.75
N VAL A 161 10.04 17.54 4.67
CA VAL A 161 9.71 17.92 3.30
C VAL A 161 8.83 16.85 2.64
N PRO A 162 7.94 17.24 1.71
CA PRO A 162 7.16 16.28 0.95
C PRO A 162 8.03 15.45 0.01
N MET A 163 7.63 14.20 -0.20
CA MET A 163 8.30 13.27 -1.11
C MET A 163 7.29 12.61 -2.05
N PHE A 164 7.58 12.64 -3.34
CA PHE A 164 6.71 12.12 -4.41
C PHE A 164 7.50 11.14 -5.29
N VAL A 165 6.82 10.14 -5.85
CA VAL A 165 7.37 9.26 -6.90
C VAL A 165 6.62 9.46 -8.18
N VAL A 166 7.36 9.58 -9.28
CA VAL A 166 6.82 9.56 -10.64
C VAL A 166 7.43 8.38 -11.38
N LYS A 167 6.55 7.52 -11.91
CA LYS A 167 6.92 6.38 -12.77
C LYS A 167 6.65 6.64 -14.25
N ASP A 168 5.89 7.68 -14.58
CA ASP A 168 5.55 8.03 -15.96
C ASP A 168 6.76 8.68 -16.65
N ILE A 169 7.25 8.01 -17.70
CA ILE A 169 8.39 8.42 -18.49
C ILE A 169 8.14 9.76 -19.18
N GLU A 170 6.91 10.04 -19.60
CA GLU A 170 6.57 11.31 -20.26
C GLU A 170 6.66 12.47 -19.29
N VAL A 171 6.17 12.29 -18.06
CA VAL A 171 6.27 13.29 -16.99
C VAL A 171 7.73 13.56 -16.63
N ILE A 172 8.54 12.51 -16.46
CA ILE A 172 9.98 12.66 -16.17
C ILE A 172 10.69 13.45 -17.28
N LYS A 173 10.41 13.12 -18.55
CA LYS A 173 10.98 13.82 -19.71
C LYS A 173 10.58 15.30 -19.76
N LYS A 174 9.32 15.63 -19.43
CA LYS A 174 8.85 17.01 -19.37
C LYS A 174 9.57 17.82 -18.29
N ILE A 175 9.71 17.26 -17.09
CA ILE A 175 10.45 17.89 -15.98
C ILE A 175 11.92 18.09 -16.38
N TYR A 176 12.53 17.08 -17.01
CA TYR A 176 13.91 17.17 -17.49
C TYR A 176 14.08 18.26 -18.55
N ASN A 177 13.21 18.31 -19.57
CA ASN A 177 13.25 19.33 -20.60
C ASN A 177 13.06 20.74 -20.03
N CYS A 178 12.18 20.89 -19.04
CA CYS A 178 11.96 22.16 -18.35
C CYS A 178 13.22 22.60 -17.58
N PHE A 179 13.85 21.68 -16.85
CA PHE A 179 15.11 21.91 -16.16
C PHE A 179 16.24 22.35 -17.12
N THR A 180 16.46 21.61 -18.21
CA THR A 180 17.54 21.92 -19.15
C THR A 180 17.33 23.24 -19.88
N THR A 181 16.07 23.62 -20.11
CA THR A 181 15.73 24.85 -20.84
C THR A 181 15.87 26.11 -19.97
N TYR A 182 15.43 26.05 -18.70
CA TYR A 182 15.30 27.25 -17.87
C TYR A 182 16.31 27.33 -16.72
N ASN A 183 16.74 26.19 -16.17
CA ASN A 183 17.54 26.19 -14.93
C ASN A 183 19.05 26.14 -15.20
N LEU A 184 19.47 25.71 -16.40
CA LEU A 184 20.87 25.75 -16.86
C LEU A 184 21.19 27.11 -17.52
N PRO A 185 22.46 27.58 -17.46
CA PRO A 185 23.58 27.05 -16.67
C PRO A 185 23.39 27.28 -15.16
N LEU A 186 24.14 26.53 -14.34
CA LEU A 186 24.11 26.60 -12.87
C LEU A 186 25.09 27.65 -12.33
N ASP A 187 24.81 28.92 -12.62
CA ASP A 187 25.67 30.07 -12.30
C ASP A 187 24.99 31.09 -11.36
N ASP A 188 25.73 32.14 -10.99
CA ASP A 188 25.20 33.18 -10.09
C ASP A 188 23.99 33.92 -10.66
N SER A 189 23.85 33.93 -12.00
CA SER A 189 22.72 34.55 -12.71
C SER A 189 21.40 33.78 -12.56
N GLN A 190 21.43 32.56 -12.02
CA GLN A 190 20.24 31.72 -11.87
C GLN A 190 19.12 32.44 -11.09
N SER A 191 19.46 33.19 -10.04
CA SER A 191 18.46 33.89 -9.20
C SER A 191 17.73 35.05 -9.90
N GLU A 192 18.27 35.56 -11.01
CA GLU A 192 17.69 36.67 -11.77
C GLU A 192 16.73 36.23 -12.88
N ARG A 193 16.76 34.94 -13.24
CA ARG A 193 15.99 34.35 -14.33
C ARG A 193 14.68 33.75 -13.84
N SER A 194 13.76 33.51 -14.78
CA SER A 194 12.58 32.69 -14.53
C SER A 194 12.97 31.22 -14.57
N LEU A 195 12.72 30.50 -13.48
CA LEU A 195 13.19 29.13 -13.29
C LEU A 195 12.04 28.13 -13.29
N CYS A 196 12.29 26.97 -13.88
CA CYS A 196 11.43 25.81 -13.76
C CYS A 196 11.35 25.36 -12.31
N SER A 197 10.13 25.34 -11.77
CA SER A 197 9.83 24.98 -10.40
C SER A 197 8.72 23.95 -10.33
N LEU A 198 8.75 23.14 -9.27
CA LEU A 198 7.68 22.23 -8.91
C LEU A 198 7.02 22.71 -7.64
N GLN A 199 5.72 22.46 -7.53
CA GLN A 199 5.01 22.53 -6.26
C GLN A 199 4.41 21.15 -5.93
N MET A 200 4.67 20.72 -4.70
CA MET A 200 4.11 19.51 -4.09
C MET A 200 3.11 19.90 -3.02
N ARG A 201 1.86 19.47 -3.18
CA ARG A 201 0.82 19.63 -2.16
C ARG A 201 0.43 18.26 -1.63
N SER A 202 0.74 18.01 -0.37
CA SER A 202 0.47 16.78 0.37
C SER A 202 0.40 17.08 1.87
N HIS A 203 -0.48 18.01 2.24
CA HIS A 203 -0.60 18.44 3.63
C HIS A 203 -1.31 17.36 4.46
N MET A 204 -0.60 16.85 5.46
CA MET A 204 -1.10 15.88 6.43
C MET A 204 -1.56 16.59 7.69
N HIS A 205 -2.81 16.37 8.11
CA HIS A 205 -3.42 17.05 9.25
C HIS A 205 -2.89 16.58 10.62
N ALA A 206 -2.43 15.33 10.72
CA ALA A 206 -1.94 14.76 11.96
C ALA A 206 -0.54 15.25 12.34
N ALA A 207 -0.25 15.29 13.64
CA ALA A 207 1.04 15.68 14.19
C ALA A 207 1.30 15.06 15.56
N ILE A 208 2.58 15.00 15.94
CA ILE A 208 3.14 14.56 17.21
C ILE A 208 3.12 13.04 17.38
N ASN A 209 1.98 12.45 17.69
CA ASN A 209 1.81 11.01 17.95
C ASN A 209 0.33 10.61 17.93
N THR A 210 0.06 9.31 17.93
CA THR A 210 -1.30 8.75 17.92
C THR A 210 -2.21 9.28 19.03
N PRO A 211 -1.83 9.27 20.33
CA PRO A 211 -2.74 9.73 21.39
C PRO A 211 -3.09 11.21 21.25
N THR A 212 -2.14 12.07 20.89
CA THR A 212 -2.41 13.49 20.66
C THR A 212 -3.36 13.69 19.48
N CYS A 213 -3.14 12.94 18.41
CA CYS A 213 -3.97 13.02 17.22
C CYS A 213 -5.40 12.54 17.48
N MET A 214 -5.57 11.34 18.06
CA MET A 214 -6.87 10.77 18.40
C MET A 214 -7.65 11.68 19.36
N HIS A 215 -7.00 12.21 20.40
CA HIS A 215 -7.60 13.15 21.33
C HIS A 215 -8.13 14.41 20.63
N ARG A 216 -7.36 14.96 19.67
CA ARG A 216 -7.81 16.12 18.87
C ARG A 216 -9.00 15.78 17.97
N SER A 217 -9.02 14.60 17.37
CA SER A 217 -10.16 14.11 16.58
C SER A 217 -11.43 13.98 17.45
N GLU A 218 -11.30 13.44 18.66
CA GLU A 218 -12.41 13.28 19.61
C GLU A 218 -12.99 14.64 20.08
N LEU A 219 -12.12 15.61 20.37
CA LEU A 219 -12.56 16.96 20.76
C LEU A 219 -13.30 17.68 19.62
N MET A 220 -12.98 17.39 18.35
CA MET A 220 -13.63 18.00 17.20
C MET A 220 -15.06 17.51 16.95
N VAL A 221 -15.51 16.44 17.62
CA VAL A 221 -16.89 15.94 17.50
C VAL A 221 -17.92 16.99 17.94
N PHE A 222 -17.54 17.93 18.81
CA PHE A 222 -18.41 19.02 19.26
C PHE A 222 -18.42 20.25 18.33
N SER A 223 -17.70 20.20 17.20
CA SER A 223 -17.70 21.25 16.18
C SER A 223 -18.85 21.08 15.19
N PHE A 224 -19.32 22.18 14.60
CA PHE A 224 -20.33 22.15 13.53
C PHE A 224 -19.85 21.43 12.25
N ASN A 225 -18.53 21.36 12.04
CA ASN A 225 -17.90 20.61 10.95
C ASN A 225 -16.78 19.74 11.56
N PRO A 226 -17.10 18.55 12.08
CA PRO A 226 -16.11 17.67 12.69
C PRO A 226 -15.09 17.25 11.63
N GLN A 227 -13.82 17.52 11.89
CA GLN A 227 -12.70 17.04 11.09
C GLN A 227 -11.92 16.02 11.92
N SER A 228 -11.74 14.81 11.36
CA SER A 228 -10.80 13.84 11.91
C SER A 228 -9.39 14.21 11.47
N TYR A 229 -8.42 14.13 12.39
CA TYR A 229 -7.00 14.40 12.09
C TYR A 229 -6.24 13.13 11.69
N CYS A 230 -6.62 11.99 12.25
CA CYS A 230 -6.10 10.67 11.91
C CYS A 230 -7.16 9.63 12.20
N ASP A 231 -6.98 8.45 11.61
CA ASP A 231 -7.78 7.27 11.87
C ASP A 231 -6.87 6.08 12.21
N PRO A 232 -7.36 5.11 13.02
CA PRO A 232 -6.63 3.88 13.28
C PRO A 232 -6.35 3.11 11.99
N MET A 233 -5.12 2.64 11.83
CA MET A 233 -4.79 1.74 10.74
C MET A 233 -5.43 0.38 10.98
N GLY A 234 -5.96 -0.22 9.91
CA GLY A 234 -6.59 -1.52 9.99
C GLY A 234 -7.53 -1.80 8.82
N ASP A 235 -8.02 -3.04 8.79
CA ASP A 235 -8.98 -3.52 7.79
C ASP A 235 -9.68 -4.77 8.37
N SER A 236 -9.75 -5.87 7.62
CA SER A 236 -10.34 -7.14 8.03
C SER A 236 -9.41 -8.31 7.72
N ASN A 237 -9.29 -9.23 8.66
CA ASN A 237 -8.76 -10.57 8.45
C ASN A 237 -9.80 -11.43 7.72
N ILE A 238 -9.34 -12.34 6.86
CA ILE A 238 -10.20 -13.30 6.16
C ILE A 238 -9.99 -14.66 6.80
N VAL A 239 -11.05 -15.28 7.31
CA VAL A 239 -11.00 -16.59 7.97
C VAL A 239 -11.92 -17.56 7.26
N SER A 240 -11.48 -18.80 7.06
CA SER A 240 -12.30 -19.88 6.50
C SER A 240 -11.95 -21.22 7.16
N THR A 241 -12.96 -21.99 7.52
CA THR A 241 -12.79 -23.36 8.04
C THR A 241 -13.05 -24.40 6.95
N LEU A 242 -12.26 -25.47 6.90
CA LEU A 242 -12.43 -26.55 5.92
C LEU A 242 -13.80 -27.23 6.08
N PHE A 243 -14.19 -27.50 7.33
CA PHE A 243 -15.50 -28.00 7.70
C PHE A 243 -16.23 -26.99 8.61
N PRO A 244 -17.54 -26.77 8.43
CA PRO A 244 -18.35 -26.03 9.38
C PRO A 244 -18.33 -26.67 10.78
N ARG A 245 -18.35 -25.85 11.81
CA ARG A 245 -18.37 -26.12 13.25
C ARG A 245 -19.79 -25.86 13.75
N THR A 246 -20.72 -26.68 13.30
CA THR A 246 -22.15 -26.48 13.59
C THR A 246 -22.62 -27.03 14.94
N ASP A 247 -21.82 -27.87 15.60
CA ASP A 247 -22.24 -28.56 16.82
C ASP A 247 -21.27 -28.32 18.00
N PRO A 248 -21.70 -27.59 19.05
CA PRO A 248 -20.90 -27.36 20.25
C PRO A 248 -20.62 -28.64 21.06
N SER A 249 -21.34 -29.74 20.82
CA SER A 249 -21.21 -31.02 21.52
C SER A 249 -20.14 -31.96 20.93
N VAL A 250 -19.54 -31.61 19.78
CA VAL A 250 -18.44 -32.39 19.18
C VAL A 250 -17.22 -32.36 20.11
N GLN A 251 -16.81 -33.54 20.56
CA GLN A 251 -15.72 -33.73 21.54
C GLN A 251 -14.32 -33.43 20.96
N ASN A 252 -14.09 -33.62 19.66
CA ASN A 252 -12.82 -33.28 19.01
C ASN A 252 -12.88 -31.88 18.39
N ARG A 253 -12.39 -30.89 19.12
CA ARG A 253 -12.29 -29.48 18.68
C ARG A 253 -10.95 -29.11 18.05
N SER A 254 -10.07 -30.11 17.90
CA SER A 254 -8.72 -29.96 17.38
C SER A 254 -8.67 -29.20 16.06
N MET A 255 -7.91 -28.11 16.05
CA MET A 255 -7.80 -27.20 14.93
C MET A 255 -6.34 -26.95 14.55
N ILE A 256 -6.06 -27.00 13.25
CA ILE A 256 -4.81 -26.57 12.65
C ILE A 256 -5.06 -25.22 11.99
N LEU A 257 -4.32 -24.19 12.39
CA LEU A 257 -4.38 -22.88 11.74
C LEU A 257 -3.33 -22.82 10.64
N VAL A 258 -3.71 -22.43 9.44
CA VAL A 258 -2.78 -22.15 8.34
C VAL A 258 -2.95 -20.69 7.96
N VAL A 259 -1.92 -19.91 8.21
CA VAL A 259 -1.96 -18.45 8.16
C VAL A 259 -0.99 -17.90 7.11
N THR A 260 -1.33 -16.76 6.55
CA THR A 260 -0.44 -15.93 5.74
C THR A 260 -0.78 -14.47 5.98
N ARG A 261 0.20 -13.58 5.83
CA ARG A 261 -0.05 -12.14 5.75
C ARG A 261 -0.78 -11.78 4.45
N LEU A 262 -1.61 -10.74 4.51
CA LEU A 262 -2.44 -10.21 3.42
C LEU A 262 -1.96 -8.82 2.96
N ASP A 263 -1.19 -8.12 3.78
CA ASP A 263 -0.71 -6.76 3.53
C ASP A 263 0.77 -6.69 3.20
N SER A 264 1.17 -5.60 2.54
CA SER A 264 2.54 -5.11 2.49
C SER A 264 2.59 -3.63 2.81
N THR A 265 3.78 -3.05 2.96
CA THR A 265 3.91 -1.60 3.14
C THR A 265 4.96 -1.03 2.20
N SER A 266 4.94 0.29 2.05
CA SER A 266 5.91 1.09 1.31
C SER A 266 5.89 2.52 1.84
N LEU A 267 6.89 3.33 1.47
CA LEU A 267 6.93 4.75 1.83
C LEU A 267 5.85 5.59 1.12
N PHE A 268 5.30 5.08 0.00
CA PHE A 268 4.44 5.84 -0.90
C PHE A 268 3.04 5.23 -1.00
N ASP A 269 2.03 6.09 -0.93
CA ASP A 269 0.64 5.73 -1.11
C ASP A 269 0.40 5.14 -2.51
N GLY A 270 -0.47 4.14 -2.58
CA GLY A 270 -0.81 3.43 -3.81
C GLY A 270 0.30 2.51 -4.36
N LEU A 271 1.46 2.40 -3.70
CA LEU A 271 2.61 1.64 -4.20
C LEU A 271 3.14 0.58 -3.23
N ALA A 272 2.28 -0.29 -2.69
CA ALA A 272 2.70 -1.46 -1.91
C ALA A 272 2.38 -2.78 -2.65
N PRO A 273 3.21 -3.20 -3.63
CA PRO A 273 2.99 -4.40 -4.43
C PRO A 273 3.25 -5.71 -3.66
N GLY A 274 4.31 -5.77 -2.84
CA GLY A 274 4.60 -6.89 -1.95
C GLY A 274 4.68 -8.26 -2.62
N ALA A 275 5.31 -8.38 -3.79
CA ALA A 275 5.31 -9.61 -4.59
C ALA A 275 5.91 -10.81 -3.84
N MET A 276 7.16 -10.69 -3.38
CA MET A 276 7.78 -11.75 -2.59
C MET A 276 7.33 -11.67 -1.13
N THR A 277 7.16 -10.47 -0.57
CA THR A 277 6.78 -10.31 0.84
C THR A 277 5.41 -10.91 1.18
N THR A 278 4.40 -10.73 0.32
CA THR A 278 2.99 -11.00 0.67
C THR A 278 2.28 -11.86 -0.37
N VAL A 279 2.35 -11.50 -1.66
CA VAL A 279 1.60 -12.19 -2.73
C VAL A 279 1.99 -13.66 -2.83
N SER A 280 3.28 -13.98 -2.71
CA SER A 280 3.76 -15.37 -2.70
C SER A 280 3.05 -16.24 -1.66
N GLY A 281 2.82 -15.72 -0.45
CA GLY A 281 2.09 -16.39 0.62
C GLY A 281 0.59 -16.50 0.34
N ILE A 282 -0.04 -15.39 -0.08
CA ILE A 282 -1.48 -15.35 -0.43
C ILE A 282 -1.80 -16.40 -1.49
N VAL A 283 -1.06 -16.39 -2.60
CA VAL A 283 -1.29 -17.29 -3.74
C VAL A 283 -1.07 -18.74 -3.32
N THR A 284 -0.01 -19.02 -2.56
CA THR A 284 0.26 -20.37 -2.06
C THR A 284 -0.87 -20.88 -1.17
N LEU A 285 -1.40 -20.03 -0.27
CA LEU A 285 -2.48 -20.43 0.64
C LEU A 285 -3.83 -20.60 -0.09
N LEU A 286 -4.17 -19.72 -1.04
CA LEU A 286 -5.37 -19.86 -1.88
C LEU A 286 -5.32 -21.13 -2.74
N ALA A 287 -4.17 -21.42 -3.35
CA ALA A 287 -4.01 -22.67 -4.11
C ALA A 287 -4.04 -23.91 -3.20
N THR A 288 -3.46 -23.82 -2.00
CA THR A 288 -3.51 -24.90 -1.00
C THR A 288 -4.95 -25.20 -0.58
N SER A 289 -5.73 -24.16 -0.27
CA SER A 289 -7.13 -24.32 0.18
C SER A 289 -8.01 -24.93 -0.92
N LYS A 290 -7.81 -24.51 -2.18
CA LYS A 290 -8.47 -25.10 -3.35
C LYS A 290 -8.14 -26.59 -3.49
N VAL A 291 -6.86 -26.95 -3.53
CA VAL A 291 -6.42 -28.34 -3.71
C VAL A 291 -6.89 -29.21 -2.55
N LEU A 292 -6.79 -28.73 -1.30
CA LEU A 292 -7.27 -29.48 -0.14
C LEU A 292 -8.78 -29.72 -0.22
N LYS A 293 -9.57 -28.70 -0.62
CA LYS A 293 -11.02 -28.85 -0.77
C LYS A 293 -11.38 -29.86 -1.87
N GLU A 294 -10.69 -29.84 -2.99
CA GLU A 294 -10.88 -30.80 -4.09
C GLU A 294 -10.59 -32.24 -3.63
N LEU A 295 -9.48 -32.47 -2.91
CA LEU A 295 -9.12 -33.77 -2.35
C LEU A 295 -10.20 -34.30 -1.40
N ILE A 296 -10.67 -33.46 -0.48
CA ILE A 296 -11.72 -33.82 0.49
C ILE A 296 -13.04 -34.12 -0.20
N SER A 297 -13.42 -33.31 -1.20
CA SER A 297 -14.66 -33.47 -1.96
C SER A 297 -14.65 -34.74 -2.81
N ALA A 298 -13.48 -35.14 -3.32
CA ALA A 298 -13.30 -36.38 -4.07
C ALA A 298 -13.38 -37.62 -3.17
N SER A 299 -12.75 -37.59 -1.98
CA SER A 299 -12.73 -38.74 -1.08
C SER A 299 -13.98 -38.90 -0.22
N LYS A 300 -14.74 -37.82 0.03
CA LYS A 300 -15.92 -37.77 0.93
C LYS A 300 -15.68 -38.54 2.24
N PRO A 301 -14.68 -38.14 3.05
CA PRO A 301 -14.36 -38.85 4.27
C PRO A 301 -15.56 -38.78 5.24
N THR A 302 -15.91 -39.91 5.86
CA THR A 302 -17.03 -40.01 6.80
C THR A 302 -16.67 -39.55 8.21
N THR A 303 -15.38 -39.44 8.53
CA THR A 303 -14.85 -38.98 9.81
C THR A 303 -13.62 -38.11 9.57
N PHE A 304 -13.44 -37.07 10.38
CA PHE A 304 -12.26 -36.22 10.40
C PHE A 304 -11.73 -36.16 11.83
N GLU A 305 -10.41 -36.28 11.99
CA GLU A 305 -9.78 -36.21 13.31
C GLU A 305 -9.61 -34.76 13.78
N ARG A 306 -9.34 -33.86 12.81
CA ARG A 306 -8.96 -32.47 13.01
C ARG A 306 -9.62 -31.59 11.95
N ASN A 307 -9.84 -30.32 12.27
CA ASN A 307 -10.27 -29.31 11.30
C ASN A 307 -9.11 -28.38 10.94
N VAL A 308 -9.20 -27.76 9.77
CA VAL A 308 -8.22 -26.78 9.28
C VAL A 308 -8.90 -25.42 9.15
N MET A 309 -8.28 -24.38 9.66
CA MET A 309 -8.73 -23.00 9.50
C MET A 309 -7.66 -22.21 8.75
N PHE A 310 -8.04 -21.68 7.59
CA PHE A 310 -7.24 -20.79 6.76
C PHE A 310 -7.47 -19.34 7.22
N ILE A 311 -6.39 -18.60 7.45
CA ILE A 311 -6.47 -17.20 7.88
C ILE A 311 -5.53 -16.33 7.04
N PHE A 312 -6.08 -15.28 6.43
CA PHE A 312 -5.31 -14.22 5.79
C PHE A 312 -5.34 -13.01 6.71
N LEU A 313 -4.17 -12.64 7.23
CA LEU A 313 -4.00 -11.67 8.30
C LEU A 313 -3.60 -10.31 7.72
N ASN A 314 -4.36 -9.28 8.03
CA ASN A 314 -4.12 -7.93 7.52
C ASN A 314 -3.44 -7.04 8.57
N GLY A 315 -2.62 -6.08 8.14
CA GLY A 315 -1.84 -5.19 9.00
C GLY A 315 -0.67 -5.87 9.74
N GLU A 316 -0.11 -6.94 9.18
CA GLU A 316 1.05 -7.63 9.74
C GLU A 316 2.34 -6.81 9.58
N ALA A 317 2.43 -5.90 8.60
CA ALA A 317 3.54 -4.96 8.44
C ALA A 317 3.64 -3.93 9.57
N GLN A 318 2.53 -3.62 10.26
CA GLN A 318 2.46 -2.56 11.27
C GLN A 318 2.31 -3.14 12.68
N ASP A 319 3.33 -3.85 13.15
CA ASP A 319 3.35 -4.45 14.49
C ASP A 319 2.21 -5.46 14.72
N TYR A 320 1.94 -6.32 13.72
CA TYR A 320 1.04 -7.46 13.84
C TYR A 320 -0.42 -7.10 14.21
N ILE A 321 -1.01 -6.08 13.56
CA ILE A 321 -2.38 -5.62 13.86
C ILE A 321 -3.39 -6.78 13.78
N GLY A 322 -3.39 -7.53 12.68
CA GLY A 322 -4.37 -8.58 12.42
C GLY A 322 -4.26 -9.76 13.38
N SER A 323 -3.07 -10.34 13.51
CA SER A 323 -2.84 -11.48 14.39
C SER A 323 -2.99 -11.13 15.87
N SER A 324 -2.50 -9.96 16.31
CA SER A 324 -2.71 -9.52 17.71
C SER A 324 -4.19 -9.29 18.02
N ARG A 325 -4.98 -8.80 17.06
CA ARG A 325 -6.42 -8.66 17.21
C ARG A 325 -7.13 -10.01 17.36
N ILE A 326 -6.77 -11.02 16.56
CA ILE A 326 -7.33 -12.37 16.72
C ILE A 326 -6.98 -12.94 18.09
N VAL A 327 -5.73 -12.81 18.55
CA VAL A 327 -5.30 -13.27 19.88
C VAL A 327 -6.11 -12.59 20.99
N TYR A 328 -6.36 -11.28 20.87
CA TYR A 328 -7.20 -10.54 21.80
C TYR A 328 -8.66 -11.01 21.80
N ASP A 329 -9.26 -11.21 20.63
CA ASP A 329 -10.65 -11.68 20.52
C ASP A 329 -10.78 -13.14 21.01
N MET A 330 -9.76 -13.98 20.84
CA MET A 330 -9.70 -15.33 21.42
C MET A 330 -9.66 -15.30 22.95
N LYS A 331 -8.85 -14.42 23.56
CA LYS A 331 -8.86 -14.21 25.02
C LYS A 331 -10.25 -13.79 25.52
N GLY A 332 -10.91 -12.92 24.77
CA GLY A 332 -12.25 -12.43 25.05
C GLY A 332 -13.36 -13.45 24.75
N MET A 333 -13.05 -14.65 24.26
CA MET A 333 -14.02 -15.65 23.81
C MET A 333 -14.99 -15.12 22.73
N LYS A 334 -14.51 -14.20 21.88
CA LYS A 334 -15.26 -13.56 20.78
C LYS A 334 -14.89 -14.10 19.39
N PHE A 335 -13.83 -14.91 19.28
CA PHE A 335 -13.34 -15.48 18.02
C PHE A 335 -13.59 -16.99 17.93
N PRO A 336 -14.03 -17.54 16.77
CA PRO A 336 -14.53 -16.85 15.58
C PRO A 336 -16.00 -16.38 15.74
N ALA A 337 -16.75 -16.92 16.67
CA ALA A 337 -18.07 -16.39 16.98
C ALA A 337 -18.35 -16.60 18.46
N SER A 338 -19.10 -15.69 19.09
CA SER A 338 -19.35 -15.71 20.54
C SER A 338 -20.16 -16.92 21.00
N ASP A 339 -20.91 -17.55 20.10
CA ASP A 339 -21.67 -18.77 20.32
C ASP A 339 -20.80 -20.03 20.29
N LEU A 340 -19.75 -20.04 19.45
CA LEU A 340 -18.78 -21.13 19.38
C LEU A 340 -17.32 -20.65 19.35
N PRO A 341 -16.82 -20.11 20.48
CA PRO A 341 -15.46 -19.59 20.54
C PRO A 341 -14.42 -20.70 20.41
N LEU A 342 -13.30 -20.37 19.78
CA LEU A 342 -12.11 -21.21 19.68
C LEU A 342 -11.17 -20.87 20.83
N LYS A 343 -10.81 -21.87 21.64
CA LYS A 343 -9.84 -21.70 22.72
C LYS A 343 -8.43 -21.99 22.25
N PHE A 344 -7.43 -21.45 22.95
CA PHE A 344 -6.03 -21.78 22.67
C PHE A 344 -5.70 -23.26 22.89
N GLU A 345 -6.49 -23.99 23.69
CA GLU A 345 -6.35 -25.44 23.90
C GLU A 345 -6.86 -26.26 22.71
N ASP A 346 -7.77 -25.69 21.91
CA ASP A 346 -8.31 -26.35 20.73
C ASP A 346 -7.31 -26.30 19.55
N ILE A 347 -6.32 -25.39 19.59
CA ILE A 347 -5.29 -25.25 18.55
C ILE A 347 -4.16 -26.27 18.79
N GLU A 348 -4.01 -27.22 17.87
CA GLU A 348 -2.92 -28.20 17.92
C GLU A 348 -1.63 -27.69 17.27
N MET A 349 -1.75 -26.87 16.21
CA MET A 349 -0.61 -26.34 15.47
C MET A 349 -1.00 -25.09 14.66
N ILE A 350 -0.07 -24.14 14.53
CA ILE A 350 -0.15 -23.03 13.58
C ILE A 350 0.95 -23.17 12.53
N ILE A 351 0.60 -23.02 11.25
CA ILE A 351 1.53 -23.01 10.11
C ILE A 351 1.44 -21.64 9.45
N ASP A 352 2.54 -20.90 9.42
CA ASP A 352 2.66 -19.63 8.70
C ASP A 352 3.41 -19.82 7.38
N VAL A 353 2.83 -19.36 6.28
CA VAL A 353 3.44 -19.40 4.94
C VAL A 353 3.90 -17.98 4.58
N ASN A 354 5.21 -17.77 4.51
CA ASN A 354 5.78 -16.44 4.41
C ASN A 354 6.97 -16.38 3.45
N GLN A 355 7.03 -15.36 2.58
CA GLN A 355 8.14 -15.11 1.65
C GLN A 355 8.58 -16.36 0.87
N LEU A 356 7.75 -16.83 -0.06
CA LEU A 356 8.11 -17.89 -0.99
C LEU A 356 8.59 -17.30 -2.33
N SER A 357 9.35 -18.08 -3.11
CA SER A 357 9.88 -17.66 -4.41
C SER A 357 10.05 -18.86 -5.36
N ALA A 358 10.74 -18.68 -6.49
CA ALA A 358 11.11 -19.77 -7.38
C ALA A 358 12.15 -20.75 -6.78
N SER A 359 12.62 -20.53 -5.55
CA SER A 359 13.51 -21.47 -4.85
C SER A 359 12.80 -22.79 -4.58
N LYS A 360 13.45 -23.91 -4.93
CA LYS A 360 12.97 -25.26 -4.59
C LYS A 360 13.28 -25.66 -3.15
N GLU A 361 14.08 -24.86 -2.44
CA GLU A 361 14.38 -25.05 -1.04
C GLU A 361 13.39 -24.27 -0.17
N ILE A 362 12.75 -24.98 0.77
CA ILE A 362 11.81 -24.47 1.75
C ILE A 362 12.44 -24.66 3.12
N HIS A 363 12.60 -23.57 3.85
CA HIS A 363 13.07 -23.58 5.23
C HIS A 363 11.87 -23.76 6.16
N PHE A 364 11.99 -24.75 7.03
CA PHE A 364 11.00 -25.12 8.03
C PHE A 364 11.50 -24.69 9.40
N TYR A 365 10.93 -23.61 9.94
CA TYR A 365 11.23 -23.15 11.29
C TYR A 365 10.26 -23.76 12.27
N ASN A 366 10.79 -24.37 13.32
CA ASN A 366 9.99 -24.93 14.40
C ASN A 366 10.59 -24.58 15.76
N ARG A 367 9.76 -23.99 16.63
CA ARG A 367 10.16 -23.67 18.02
C ARG A 367 9.88 -24.81 19.00
N SER A 368 8.93 -25.69 18.69
CA SER A 368 8.51 -26.80 19.56
C SER A 368 9.06 -28.13 19.04
N THR A 369 10.33 -28.41 19.35
CA THR A 369 11.02 -29.66 18.94
C THR A 369 10.42 -30.93 19.54
N ASN A 370 9.56 -30.81 20.57
CA ASN A 370 8.96 -31.94 21.26
C ASN A 370 7.53 -32.28 20.80
N SER A 371 6.93 -31.47 19.92
CA SER A 371 5.56 -31.71 19.46
C SER A 371 5.48 -32.86 18.44
N GLU A 372 4.74 -33.91 18.77
CA GLU A 372 4.56 -35.10 17.91
C GLU A 372 3.80 -34.76 16.62
N ILE A 373 2.82 -33.85 16.69
CA ILE A 373 2.09 -33.39 15.50
C ILE A 373 3.00 -32.66 14.53
N VAL A 374 3.92 -31.81 15.02
CA VAL A 374 4.86 -31.08 14.15
C VAL A 374 5.84 -32.03 13.47
N LYS A 375 6.34 -33.05 14.20
CA LYS A 375 7.19 -34.10 13.61
C LYS A 375 6.45 -34.90 12.55
N THR A 376 5.20 -35.23 12.80
CA THR A 376 4.35 -35.93 11.84
C THR A 376 4.12 -35.07 10.60
N PHE A 377 3.78 -33.79 10.79
CA PHE A 377 3.61 -32.82 9.71
C PHE A 377 4.88 -32.68 8.87
N LEU A 378 6.04 -32.46 9.49
CA LEU A 378 7.32 -32.34 8.81
C LEU A 378 7.62 -33.58 7.96
N LYS A 379 7.41 -34.78 8.50
CA LYS A 379 7.61 -36.04 7.78
C LYS A 379 6.70 -36.16 6.55
N GLN A 380 5.41 -35.81 6.69
CA GLN A 380 4.48 -35.84 5.56
C GLN A 380 4.84 -34.78 4.52
N LEU A 381 5.15 -33.57 4.96
CA LEU A 381 5.56 -32.47 4.09
C LEU A 381 6.80 -32.85 3.29
N GLN A 382 7.86 -33.35 3.94
CA GLN A 382 9.07 -33.84 3.26
C GLN A 382 8.76 -34.94 2.23
N LEU A 383 7.90 -35.90 2.57
CA LEU A 383 7.52 -36.99 1.67
C LEU A 383 6.83 -36.48 0.39
N PHE A 384 5.89 -35.55 0.51
CA PHE A 384 5.18 -34.98 -0.64
C PHE A 384 6.04 -33.96 -1.39
N SER A 385 6.87 -33.18 -0.70
CA SER A 385 7.81 -32.23 -1.30
C SER A 385 8.83 -32.92 -2.21
N VAL A 386 9.41 -34.05 -1.79
CA VAL A 386 10.36 -34.80 -2.63
C VAL A 386 9.72 -35.28 -3.94
N LYS A 387 8.46 -35.73 -3.90
CA LYS A 387 7.71 -36.11 -5.12
C LYS A 387 7.49 -34.94 -6.08
N LYS A 388 7.52 -33.71 -5.57
CA LYS A 388 7.40 -32.46 -6.33
C LYS A 388 8.73 -31.78 -6.60
N ASN A 389 9.85 -32.48 -6.38
CA ASN A 389 11.19 -31.96 -6.60
C ASN A 389 11.52 -30.73 -5.75
N LEU A 390 10.97 -30.68 -4.53
CA LEU A 390 11.21 -29.66 -3.50
C LEU A 390 12.05 -30.26 -2.37
N VAL A 391 12.88 -29.41 -1.75
CA VAL A 391 13.71 -29.76 -0.59
C VAL A 391 13.19 -28.99 0.61
N VAL A 392 12.92 -29.69 1.72
CA VAL A 392 12.50 -29.06 2.98
C VAL A 392 13.62 -29.21 4.00
N THR A 393 14.24 -28.09 4.35
CA THR A 393 15.34 -28.00 5.31
C THR A 393 14.79 -27.56 6.67
N GLU A 394 14.96 -28.40 7.70
CA GLU A 394 14.57 -28.03 9.07
C GLU A 394 15.61 -27.10 9.70
N GLU A 395 15.18 -25.89 10.05
CA GLU A 395 16.00 -24.92 10.76
C GLU A 395 15.86 -25.12 12.27
N LEU A 396 16.91 -25.65 12.89
CA LEU A 396 17.01 -25.83 14.34
C LEU A 396 17.31 -24.49 15.03
N SER A 397 16.38 -23.54 14.95
CA SER A 397 16.51 -22.28 15.65
C SER A 397 15.88 -22.38 17.04
N THR A 398 16.71 -22.68 18.05
CA THR A 398 16.29 -22.70 19.45
C THR A 398 16.03 -21.30 20.04
N GLN A 399 16.32 -20.22 19.30
CA GLN A 399 16.18 -18.84 19.80
C GLN A 399 15.41 -17.88 18.88
N PHE A 400 15.54 -17.95 17.54
CA PHE A 400 15.04 -16.91 16.64
C PHE A 400 14.03 -17.46 15.62
N LEU A 401 12.78 -16.99 15.67
CA LEU A 401 11.83 -17.16 14.57
C LEU A 401 11.89 -15.91 13.67
N PRO A 402 11.74 -16.05 12.34
CA PRO A 402 11.60 -14.90 11.47
C PRO A 402 10.38 -14.06 11.86
N PRO A 403 10.31 -12.77 11.47
CA PRO A 403 9.11 -11.95 11.62
C PRO A 403 7.93 -12.61 10.92
N SER A 404 6.95 -13.04 11.72
CA SER A 404 5.88 -13.94 11.27
C SER A 404 4.63 -13.77 12.12
N SER A 405 3.47 -14.05 11.54
CA SER A 405 2.16 -13.93 12.18
C SER A 405 1.94 -14.86 13.38
N VAL A 406 2.79 -15.88 13.56
CA VAL A 406 2.76 -16.74 14.74
C VAL A 406 3.26 -16.06 16.01
N GLN A 407 4.00 -14.95 15.92
CA GLN A 407 4.65 -14.36 17.08
C GLN A 407 3.66 -13.86 18.15
N PRO A 408 2.55 -13.17 17.82
CA PRO A 408 1.54 -12.80 18.82
C PRO A 408 0.88 -14.00 19.51
N PHE A 409 0.65 -15.10 18.79
CA PHE A 409 0.12 -16.33 19.39
C PHE A 409 1.10 -16.94 20.39
N LEU A 410 2.39 -16.94 20.05
CA LEU A 410 3.46 -17.43 20.92
C LEU A 410 3.74 -16.52 22.12
N LYS A 411 3.49 -15.21 22.01
CA LYS A 411 3.53 -14.28 23.15
C LYS A 411 2.53 -14.70 24.22
N GLU A 412 1.32 -15.09 23.79
CA GLU A 412 0.28 -15.51 24.70
C GLU A 412 0.44 -16.95 25.18
N LYS A 413 0.76 -17.88 24.27
CA LYS A 413 0.96 -19.30 24.57
C LYS A 413 2.31 -19.77 24.06
N PRO A 414 3.40 -19.62 24.84
CA PRO A 414 4.75 -19.97 24.42
C PRO A 414 4.95 -21.45 24.05
N GLY A 415 4.11 -22.35 24.61
CA GLY A 415 4.15 -23.79 24.33
C GLY A 415 3.34 -24.22 23.09
N LEU A 416 2.70 -23.28 22.38
CA LEU A 416 1.90 -23.59 21.20
C LEU A 416 2.80 -24.09 20.06
N PRO A 417 2.52 -25.26 19.44
CA PRO A 417 3.27 -25.70 18.29
C PRO A 417 3.06 -24.75 17.10
N ALA A 418 4.14 -24.12 16.64
CA ALA A 418 4.12 -23.16 15.56
C ALA A 418 5.23 -23.47 14.56
N VAL A 419 4.89 -23.40 13.28
CA VAL A 419 5.76 -23.65 12.13
C VAL A 419 5.75 -22.42 11.23
N VAL A 420 6.91 -22.02 10.73
CA VAL A 420 7.02 -21.02 9.65
C VAL A 420 7.68 -21.67 8.45
N LEU A 421 7.05 -21.57 7.29
CA LEU A 421 7.57 -22.02 6.01
C LEU A 421 8.03 -20.79 5.22
N SER A 422 9.30 -20.74 4.83
CA SER A 422 9.84 -19.63 4.04
C SER A 422 10.92 -20.06 3.04
N ASN A 423 11.36 -19.12 2.20
CA ASN A 423 12.45 -19.33 1.24
C ASN A 423 13.86 -18.98 1.79
N HIS A 424 13.99 -18.70 3.09
CA HIS A 424 15.24 -18.23 3.67
C HIS A 424 15.55 -18.92 5.01
N GLY A 425 16.82 -19.23 5.26
CA GLY A 425 17.29 -19.85 6.51
C GLY A 425 17.88 -18.90 7.56
N LYS A 426 18.45 -17.76 7.14
CA LYS A 426 19.10 -16.78 8.06
C LYS A 426 18.74 -15.34 7.78
N GLN A 427 18.86 -14.92 6.52
CA GLN A 427 18.53 -13.57 6.07
C GLN A 427 17.58 -13.68 4.89
N PHE A 428 16.73 -12.69 4.70
CA PHE A 428 15.78 -12.65 3.61
C PHE A 428 16.50 -12.75 2.26
N VAL A 429 15.94 -13.58 1.37
CA VAL A 429 16.31 -13.58 -0.04
C VAL A 429 15.74 -12.33 -0.74
N ASN A 430 14.63 -11.79 -0.21
CA ASN A 430 14.00 -10.59 -0.74
C ASN A 430 14.83 -9.33 -0.43
N LYS A 431 15.44 -8.75 -1.47
CA LYS A 431 16.21 -7.50 -1.39
C LYS A 431 15.35 -6.22 -1.41
N PHE A 432 14.05 -6.39 -1.67
CA PHE A 432 13.08 -5.30 -1.79
C PHE A 432 11.97 -5.41 -0.75
N TYR A 433 12.26 -5.97 0.43
CA TYR A 433 11.26 -6.18 1.47
C TYR A 433 10.48 -4.89 1.80
N ASN A 434 9.14 -4.94 1.69
CA ASN A 434 8.24 -3.79 1.92
C ASN A 434 8.61 -2.53 1.11
N SER A 435 8.96 -2.73 -0.15
CA SER A 435 9.35 -1.69 -1.08
C SER A 435 8.37 -1.58 -2.26
N PHE A 436 8.27 -0.38 -2.84
CA PHE A 436 7.54 -0.17 -4.10
C PHE A 436 8.17 -0.89 -5.30
N MET A 437 9.39 -1.41 -5.14
CA MET A 437 10.11 -2.21 -6.14
C MET A 437 9.91 -3.72 -5.97
N ASP A 438 9.17 -4.19 -4.95
CA ASP A 438 8.82 -5.61 -4.78
C ASP A 438 7.68 -6.03 -5.72
N GLY A 439 7.94 -5.98 -7.03
CA GLY A 439 7.00 -6.31 -8.09
C GLY A 439 7.24 -7.67 -8.76
N SER A 440 6.59 -7.91 -9.90
CA SER A 440 6.72 -9.15 -10.68
C SER A 440 8.16 -9.47 -11.10
N THR A 441 8.96 -8.43 -11.39
CA THR A 441 10.38 -8.57 -11.74
C THR A 441 11.21 -9.16 -10.61
N ASN A 442 10.97 -8.75 -9.35
CA ASN A 442 11.65 -9.30 -8.17
C ASN A 442 11.34 -10.79 -7.97
N LEU A 443 10.08 -11.17 -8.21
CA LEU A 443 9.63 -12.55 -8.11
C LEU A 443 10.04 -13.42 -9.33
N GLN A 444 10.62 -12.81 -10.36
CA GLN A 444 10.93 -13.44 -11.66
C GLN A 444 9.69 -14.08 -12.31
N TYR A 445 8.54 -13.44 -12.13
CA TYR A 445 7.27 -13.89 -12.65
C TYR A 445 7.10 -13.47 -14.12
N VAL A 446 6.73 -14.43 -14.97
CA VAL A 446 6.41 -14.20 -16.38
C VAL A 446 5.08 -14.89 -16.67
N TYR A 447 4.06 -14.10 -17.00
CA TYR A 447 2.71 -14.60 -17.23
C TYR A 447 2.66 -15.55 -18.44
N ALA A 448 2.18 -16.78 -18.23
CA ALA A 448 2.13 -17.78 -19.29
C ALA A 448 0.89 -17.66 -20.17
N ASN A 449 -0.19 -17.03 -19.69
CA ASN A 449 -1.44 -16.80 -20.42
C ASN A 449 -1.94 -18.07 -21.16
N LYS A 450 -2.17 -19.14 -20.40
CA LYS A 450 -2.64 -20.45 -20.90
C LYS A 450 -1.63 -21.21 -21.77
N SER A 451 -0.41 -20.70 -21.93
CA SER A 451 0.71 -21.43 -22.52
C SER A 451 1.31 -22.45 -21.53
N ALA A 452 2.26 -23.26 -21.99
CA ALA A 452 2.97 -24.20 -21.13
C ALA A 452 3.81 -23.45 -20.08
N ILE A 453 3.55 -23.73 -18.80
CA ILE A 453 4.28 -23.15 -17.67
C ILE A 453 5.58 -23.96 -17.46
N PRO A 454 6.76 -23.32 -17.47
CA PRO A 454 8.03 -24.01 -17.22
C PRO A 454 8.11 -24.62 -15.81
N ALA A 455 8.71 -25.81 -15.68
CA ALA A 455 8.80 -26.51 -14.39
C ALA A 455 9.66 -25.78 -13.33
N ASP A 456 10.57 -24.91 -13.77
CA ASP A 456 11.45 -24.11 -12.91
C ASP A 456 10.88 -22.71 -12.61
N SER A 457 9.69 -22.38 -13.13
CA SER A 457 9.08 -21.07 -12.92
C SER A 457 8.49 -20.94 -11.51
N VAL A 458 8.36 -19.71 -11.03
CA VAL A 458 7.76 -19.43 -9.71
C VAL A 458 6.35 -20.00 -9.61
N GLN A 459 5.57 -19.97 -10.68
CA GLN A 459 4.21 -20.50 -10.71
C GLN A 459 4.18 -22.01 -10.44
N TYR A 460 5.11 -22.76 -11.03
CA TYR A 460 5.20 -24.20 -10.85
C TYR A 460 5.70 -24.55 -9.45
N VAL A 461 6.68 -23.80 -8.93
CA VAL A 461 7.24 -23.99 -7.59
C VAL A 461 6.19 -23.69 -6.52
N LEU A 462 5.52 -22.52 -6.56
CA LEU A 462 4.47 -22.18 -5.60
C LEU A 462 3.32 -23.19 -5.66
N GLY A 463 2.90 -23.61 -6.86
CA GLY A 463 1.89 -24.66 -7.01
C GLY A 463 2.35 -26.01 -6.42
N SER A 464 3.62 -26.35 -6.56
CA SER A 464 4.20 -27.56 -5.97
C SER A 464 4.21 -27.50 -4.44
N VAL A 465 4.53 -26.32 -3.87
CA VAL A 465 4.43 -26.08 -2.42
C VAL A 465 2.99 -26.23 -1.96
N SER A 466 2.03 -25.63 -2.68
CA SER A 466 0.60 -25.72 -2.36
C SER A 466 0.08 -27.16 -2.38
N VAL A 467 0.49 -27.97 -3.36
CA VAL A 467 0.09 -29.39 -3.45
C VAL A 467 0.71 -30.19 -2.30
N ALA A 468 2.01 -30.01 -2.02
CA ALA A 468 2.67 -30.72 -0.93
C ALA A 468 2.06 -30.36 0.43
N LEU A 469 1.77 -29.08 0.66
CA LEU A 469 1.10 -28.59 1.86
C LEU A 469 -0.32 -29.15 1.99
N ALA A 470 -1.11 -29.12 0.91
CA ALA A 470 -2.47 -29.66 0.89
C ALA A 470 -2.49 -31.17 1.15
N GLN A 471 -1.57 -31.94 0.55
CA GLN A 471 -1.45 -33.38 0.79
C GLN A 471 -1.02 -33.69 2.24
N ALA A 472 -0.08 -32.93 2.80
CA ALA A 472 0.33 -33.09 4.20
C ALA A 472 -0.83 -32.78 5.16
N LEU A 473 -1.58 -31.70 4.92
CA LEU A 473 -2.77 -31.35 5.70
C LEU A 473 -3.87 -32.41 5.56
N TYR A 474 -4.08 -32.94 4.36
CA TYR A 474 -5.06 -34.01 4.12
C TYR A 474 -4.78 -35.22 5.02
N VAL A 475 -3.52 -35.69 5.07
CA VAL A 475 -3.13 -36.81 5.94
C VAL A 475 -3.41 -36.51 7.42
N LEU A 476 -3.14 -35.28 7.88
CA LEU A 476 -3.41 -34.89 9.27
C LEU A 476 -4.91 -34.82 9.61
N VAL A 477 -5.75 -34.50 8.63
CA VAL A 477 -7.20 -34.36 8.77
C VAL A 477 -7.90 -35.73 8.72
N THR A 478 -7.53 -36.57 7.75
CA THR A 478 -8.25 -37.83 7.45
C THR A 478 -7.55 -39.08 7.96
N GLY A 479 -6.25 -39.02 8.27
CA GLY A 479 -5.42 -40.19 8.57
C GLY A 479 -5.13 -41.09 7.35
N THR A 480 -5.59 -40.71 6.15
CA THR A 480 -5.47 -41.51 4.93
C THR A 480 -4.53 -40.86 3.92
N GLN A 481 -3.99 -41.66 2.99
CA GLN A 481 -3.13 -41.15 1.92
C GLN A 481 -3.98 -40.45 0.84
N PRO A 482 -3.61 -39.22 0.41
CA PRO A 482 -4.32 -38.49 -0.62
C PRO A 482 -4.09 -39.08 -2.01
N SER A 483 -5.00 -38.79 -2.94
CA SER A 483 -4.73 -38.96 -4.37
C SER A 483 -3.70 -37.93 -4.84
N GLU A 484 -3.12 -38.18 -6.02
CA GLU A 484 -2.10 -37.31 -6.62
C GLU A 484 -2.78 -36.25 -7.51
N PRO A 485 -2.74 -34.94 -7.16
CA PRO A 485 -3.35 -33.91 -7.99
C PRO A 485 -2.58 -33.67 -9.29
N ALA A 486 -3.30 -33.36 -10.37
CA ALA A 486 -2.68 -32.94 -11.62
C ALA A 486 -2.00 -31.58 -11.43
N MET A 487 -0.70 -31.47 -11.77
CA MET A 487 0.08 -30.26 -11.50
C MET A 487 -0.26 -29.10 -12.45
N ASN A 488 -0.58 -29.39 -13.72
CA ASN A 488 -0.84 -28.34 -14.72
C ASN A 488 -2.02 -27.42 -14.32
N PRO A 489 -3.21 -27.93 -13.93
CA PRO A 489 -4.31 -27.07 -13.48
C PRO A 489 -3.97 -26.19 -12.27
N VAL A 490 -3.17 -26.72 -11.34
CA VAL A 490 -2.72 -25.98 -10.15
C VAL A 490 -1.77 -24.85 -10.58
N ALA A 491 -0.77 -25.16 -11.41
CA ALA A 491 0.16 -24.16 -11.94
C ALA A 491 -0.57 -23.07 -12.74
N THR A 492 -1.57 -23.42 -13.55
CA THR A 492 -2.40 -22.43 -14.28
C THR A 492 -3.22 -21.55 -13.33
N THR A 493 -3.75 -22.13 -12.24
CA THR A 493 -4.45 -21.34 -11.22
C THR A 493 -3.49 -20.35 -10.55
N VAL A 494 -2.27 -20.80 -10.22
CA VAL A 494 -1.23 -19.96 -9.60
C VAL A 494 -0.75 -18.86 -10.56
N ASP A 495 -0.57 -19.16 -11.85
CA ASP A 495 -0.23 -18.18 -12.89
C ASP A 495 -1.28 -17.07 -12.97
N GLU A 496 -2.56 -17.43 -13.06
CA GLU A 496 -3.64 -16.45 -13.11
C GLU A 496 -3.74 -15.63 -11.82
N LEU A 497 -3.59 -16.25 -10.64
CA LEU A 497 -3.57 -15.52 -9.37
C LEU A 497 -2.41 -14.52 -9.32
N LEU A 498 -1.19 -14.93 -9.68
CA LEU A 498 -0.05 -14.01 -9.71
C LEU A 498 -0.27 -12.85 -10.68
N PHE A 499 -0.89 -13.10 -11.85
CA PHE A 499 -1.29 -12.05 -12.78
C PHE A 499 -2.24 -11.05 -12.14
N CYS A 500 -3.27 -11.53 -11.42
CA CYS A 500 -4.25 -10.71 -10.71
C CYS A 500 -3.64 -9.75 -9.68
N TYR A 501 -2.66 -10.22 -8.91
CA TYR A 501 -2.04 -9.43 -7.84
C TYR A 501 -0.88 -8.54 -8.33
N LEU A 502 -0.12 -8.97 -9.34
CA LEU A 502 1.15 -8.32 -9.70
C LEU A 502 1.10 -7.45 -10.97
N GLU A 503 0.21 -7.76 -11.92
CA GLU A 503 0.19 -7.12 -13.23
C GLU A 503 -1.13 -6.38 -13.49
N SER A 504 -2.27 -7.01 -13.26
CA SER A 504 -3.58 -6.42 -13.57
C SER A 504 -4.69 -7.01 -12.70
N ALA A 505 -5.46 -6.14 -12.02
CA ALA A 505 -6.67 -6.55 -11.33
C ALA A 505 -7.77 -7.00 -12.29
N ASP A 506 -7.75 -6.55 -13.55
CA ASP A 506 -8.65 -7.01 -14.62
C ASP A 506 -8.20 -8.38 -15.16
N CYS A 507 -8.26 -9.40 -14.30
CA CYS A 507 -7.86 -10.78 -14.58
C CYS A 507 -9.08 -11.73 -14.59
N GLU A 508 -8.93 -12.94 -15.13
CA GLU A 508 -10.02 -13.91 -15.26
C GLU A 508 -10.61 -14.31 -13.90
N ILE A 509 -9.76 -14.55 -12.91
CA ILE A 509 -10.20 -14.95 -11.57
C ILE A 509 -11.00 -13.83 -10.89
N PHE A 510 -10.50 -12.59 -10.88
CA PHE A 510 -11.23 -11.49 -10.23
C PHE A 510 -12.51 -11.10 -10.98
N ARG A 511 -12.51 -11.10 -12.31
CA ARG A 511 -13.73 -10.88 -13.12
C ARG A 511 -14.81 -11.93 -12.87
N ASN A 512 -14.44 -13.15 -12.50
CA ASN A 512 -15.39 -14.19 -12.11
C ASN A 512 -15.98 -13.97 -10.71
N THR A 513 -15.39 -13.09 -9.90
CA THR A 513 -15.84 -12.77 -8.53
C THR A 513 -16.63 -11.48 -8.41
N THR A 514 -16.53 -10.57 -9.39
CA THR A 514 -17.23 -9.28 -9.32
C THR A 514 -17.64 -8.76 -10.70
N SER A 515 -18.75 -8.02 -10.73
CA SER A 515 -19.26 -7.28 -11.88
C SER A 515 -18.74 -5.86 -11.96
N THR A 516 -18.01 -5.38 -10.95
CA THR A 516 -17.41 -4.04 -10.96
C THR A 516 -16.21 -4.00 -11.89
N ASP A 517 -16.11 -2.95 -12.71
CA ASP A 517 -14.93 -2.71 -13.54
C ASP A 517 -13.67 -2.61 -12.66
N LEU A 518 -12.68 -3.46 -12.95
CA LEU A 518 -11.40 -3.49 -12.27
C LEU A 518 -10.35 -2.77 -13.12
N PRO A 519 -9.41 -2.06 -12.49
CA PRO A 519 -8.41 -1.31 -13.23
C PRO A 519 -7.36 -2.25 -13.84
N PRO A 520 -6.81 -1.94 -15.03
CA PRO A 520 -5.76 -2.73 -15.67
C PRO A 520 -4.37 -2.47 -15.06
N LYS A 521 -4.28 -2.52 -13.73
CA LYS A 521 -3.07 -2.33 -12.92
C LYS A 521 -3.21 -3.11 -11.61
N PRO A 522 -2.13 -3.48 -10.91
CA PRO A 522 -2.23 -4.17 -9.65
C PRO A 522 -2.91 -3.28 -8.58
N LEU A 523 -3.64 -3.92 -7.67
CA LEU A 523 -4.21 -3.25 -6.50
C LEU A 523 -3.15 -3.10 -5.40
N ASN A 524 -3.30 -2.07 -4.58
CA ASN A 524 -2.41 -1.80 -3.46
C ASN A 524 -2.67 -2.80 -2.32
N LEU A 525 -1.61 -3.38 -1.74
CA LEU A 525 -1.70 -4.28 -0.58
C LEU A 525 -1.50 -3.55 0.76
N TYR A 526 -1.45 -2.23 0.76
CA TYR A 526 -1.40 -1.46 1.99
C TYR A 526 -2.69 -1.65 2.81
N VAL A 527 -2.57 -1.85 4.12
CA VAL A 527 -3.71 -2.07 5.04
C VAL A 527 -4.69 -0.90 5.03
N GLY A 528 -4.18 0.34 4.97
CA GLY A 528 -4.99 1.55 4.99
C GLY A 528 -5.74 1.77 6.31
N ILE A 529 -6.87 2.46 6.18
CA ILE A 529 -7.74 2.88 7.29
C ILE A 529 -8.97 1.98 7.37
N PHE A 530 -9.32 1.53 8.57
CA PHE A 530 -10.37 0.52 8.77
C PHE A 530 -11.76 0.93 8.26
N ARG A 531 -12.03 2.24 8.17
CA ARG A 531 -13.31 2.79 7.72
C ARG A 531 -13.52 2.65 6.22
N ILE A 532 -12.44 2.45 5.47
CA ILE A 532 -12.46 2.34 4.02
C ILE A 532 -12.34 0.86 3.66
N THR A 533 -13.32 0.36 2.92
CA THR A 533 -13.30 -1.04 2.47
C THR A 533 -12.13 -1.27 1.52
N ASN A 534 -11.25 -2.20 1.87
CA ASN A 534 -10.14 -2.55 0.99
C ASN A 534 -10.61 -3.52 -0.13
N THR A 535 -10.51 -3.06 -1.38
CA THR A 535 -10.93 -3.84 -2.55
C THR A 535 -10.18 -5.15 -2.66
N ILE A 536 -8.86 -5.19 -2.37
CA ILE A 536 -8.09 -6.43 -2.51
C ILE A 536 -8.49 -7.48 -1.47
N THR A 537 -8.76 -7.06 -0.23
CA THR A 537 -9.26 -7.93 0.85
C THR A 537 -10.59 -8.57 0.45
N ARG A 538 -11.50 -7.77 -0.12
CA ARG A 538 -12.79 -8.26 -0.61
C ARG A 538 -12.66 -9.24 -1.77
N LEU A 539 -11.80 -8.94 -2.75
CA LEU A 539 -11.57 -9.85 -3.89
C LEU A 539 -10.93 -11.17 -3.41
N THR A 540 -9.95 -11.09 -2.50
CA THR A 540 -9.29 -12.26 -1.91
C THR A 540 -10.29 -13.15 -1.20
N SER A 541 -11.24 -12.58 -0.44
CA SER A 541 -12.26 -13.35 0.26
C SER A 541 -13.24 -14.02 -0.71
N MET A 542 -13.61 -13.35 -1.81
CA MET A 542 -14.48 -13.90 -2.84
C MET A 542 -13.79 -15.05 -3.59
N VAL A 543 -12.50 -14.91 -3.91
CA VAL A 543 -11.71 -15.99 -4.51
C VAL A 543 -11.61 -17.19 -3.57
N LEU A 544 -11.34 -16.94 -2.29
CA LEU A 544 -11.31 -17.99 -1.27
C LEU A 544 -12.67 -18.71 -1.19
N ALA A 545 -13.77 -17.96 -1.14
CA ALA A 545 -15.12 -18.52 -1.11
C ALA A 545 -15.41 -19.36 -2.36
N GLN A 546 -14.98 -18.91 -3.54
CA GLN A 546 -15.11 -19.67 -4.77
C GLN A 546 -14.30 -20.97 -4.78
N PHE A 547 -13.15 -20.99 -4.12
CA PHE A 547 -12.27 -22.16 -4.05
C PHE A 547 -12.67 -23.18 -2.97
N THR A 548 -13.16 -22.71 -1.82
CA THR A 548 -13.49 -23.59 -0.67
C THR A 548 -14.98 -23.87 -0.53
N GLY A 549 -15.84 -23.03 -1.12
CA GLY A 549 -17.29 -23.09 -1.03
C GLY A 549 -17.95 -24.04 -2.02
N THR A 550 -19.26 -24.22 -1.84
CA THR A 550 -20.13 -25.04 -2.68
C THR A 550 -21.16 -24.17 -3.37
N LYS A 551 -21.38 -24.38 -4.67
CA LYS A 551 -22.40 -23.67 -5.43
C LYS A 551 -23.79 -24.17 -5.03
N VAL A 552 -24.69 -23.26 -4.68
CA VAL A 552 -26.07 -23.57 -4.31
C VAL A 552 -27.03 -22.87 -5.27
N ASN A 553 -28.07 -23.58 -5.68
CA ASN A 553 -29.09 -23.04 -6.57
C ASN A 553 -30.13 -22.22 -5.79
N GLU A 554 -29.77 -20.98 -5.46
CA GLU A 554 -30.59 -20.03 -4.71
C GLU A 554 -30.78 -18.73 -5.49
N THR A 555 -31.86 -18.01 -5.21
CA THR A 555 -32.03 -16.64 -5.74
C THR A 555 -31.17 -15.64 -4.98
N ALA A 556 -30.89 -14.48 -5.58
CA ALA A 556 -30.12 -13.42 -4.92
C ALA A 556 -30.69 -13.00 -3.55
N TYR A 557 -32.04 -12.97 -3.46
CA TYR A 557 -32.72 -12.66 -2.21
C TYR A 557 -32.55 -13.78 -1.18
N SER A 558 -32.81 -15.04 -1.57
CA SER A 558 -32.65 -16.21 -0.68
C SER A 558 -31.20 -16.35 -0.17
N CYS A 559 -30.22 -16.11 -1.05
CA CYS A 559 -28.80 -16.14 -0.69
C CYS A 559 -28.48 -15.15 0.44
N LYS A 560 -28.92 -13.88 0.29
CA LYS A 560 -28.75 -12.84 1.32
C LYS A 560 -29.53 -13.15 2.60
N GLU A 561 -30.73 -13.70 2.50
CA GLU A 561 -31.56 -14.06 3.66
C GLU A 561 -30.93 -15.21 4.46
N LYS A 562 -30.30 -16.20 3.81
CA LYS A 562 -29.62 -17.29 4.50
C LYS A 562 -28.33 -16.82 5.18
N SER A 563 -27.57 -15.92 4.55
CA SER A 563 -26.37 -15.30 5.14
C SER A 563 -26.70 -14.62 6.48
N SER A 564 -27.82 -13.91 6.59
CA SER A 564 -28.19 -13.20 7.83
C SER A 564 -28.64 -14.10 8.99
N LYS A 565 -29.02 -15.34 8.73
CA LYS A 565 -29.55 -16.27 9.74
C LYS A 565 -28.50 -17.20 10.33
N SER A 566 -27.40 -17.44 9.63
CA SER A 566 -26.36 -18.38 10.03
C SER A 566 -25.21 -17.65 10.73
N THR A 567 -24.73 -18.18 11.85
CA THR A 567 -23.51 -17.70 12.52
C THR A 567 -22.27 -18.36 11.93
N GLU A 568 -22.37 -19.66 11.62
CA GLU A 568 -21.30 -20.54 11.13
C GLU A 568 -20.94 -20.31 9.64
N ILE A 569 -21.95 -20.64 8.82
CA ILE A 569 -21.90 -20.67 7.35
C ILE A 569 -22.31 -19.30 6.82
N ASP A 570 -21.68 -18.84 5.75
CA ASP A 570 -22.06 -17.65 5.00
C ASP A 570 -22.48 -18.00 3.56
N TYR A 571 -23.39 -17.19 3.01
CA TYR A 571 -23.91 -17.34 1.65
C TYR A 571 -23.58 -16.07 0.87
N THR A 572 -22.58 -16.15 -0.01
CA THR A 572 -22.11 -15.02 -0.80
C THR A 572 -22.72 -15.06 -2.19
N TRP A 573 -23.43 -13.99 -2.56
CA TRP A 573 -23.90 -13.81 -3.94
C TRP A 573 -22.79 -13.23 -4.79
N ILE A 574 -22.35 -13.98 -5.80
CA ILE A 574 -21.33 -13.56 -6.76
C ILE A 574 -21.99 -13.28 -8.09
N GLU A 575 -21.69 -12.11 -8.64
CA GLU A 575 -22.02 -11.71 -10.00
C GLU A 575 -20.69 -11.50 -10.74
N SER A 576 -20.48 -12.23 -11.83
CA SER A 576 -19.29 -12.08 -12.65
C SER A 576 -19.43 -10.92 -13.64
N ALA A 577 -18.30 -10.42 -14.13
CA ALA A 577 -18.26 -9.43 -15.21
C ALA A 577 -18.96 -9.90 -16.50
N ASN A 578 -19.14 -11.21 -16.67
CA ASN A 578 -19.84 -11.79 -17.82
C ASN A 578 -21.37 -11.88 -17.60
N GLY A 579 -21.88 -11.40 -16.46
CA GLY A 579 -23.29 -11.46 -16.08
C GLY A 579 -23.75 -12.81 -15.53
N GLU A 580 -22.82 -13.74 -15.28
CA GLU A 580 -23.16 -14.99 -14.60
C GLU A 580 -23.36 -14.74 -13.11
N THR A 581 -24.42 -15.31 -12.54
CA THR A 581 -24.73 -15.14 -11.12
C THR A 581 -24.79 -16.50 -10.42
N GLN A 582 -24.24 -16.55 -9.21
CA GLN A 582 -24.23 -17.76 -8.40
C GLN A 582 -24.23 -17.44 -6.90
N CYS A 583 -24.93 -18.24 -6.11
CA CYS A 583 -24.83 -18.23 -4.65
C CYS A 583 -23.79 -19.27 -4.21
N ILE A 584 -22.81 -18.84 -3.42
CA ILE A 584 -21.77 -19.72 -2.89
C ILE A 584 -21.97 -19.85 -1.38
N GLU A 585 -22.16 -21.09 -0.94
CA GLU A 585 -22.14 -21.48 0.46
C GLU A 585 -20.71 -21.74 0.89
N SER A 586 -20.21 -20.99 1.87
CA SER A 586 -18.84 -21.14 2.37
C SER A 586 -18.74 -20.81 3.86
N THR A 587 -17.59 -21.05 4.45
CA THR A 587 -17.26 -20.68 5.84
C THR A 587 -16.42 -19.40 5.89
N VAL A 588 -16.27 -18.69 4.77
CA VAL A 588 -15.43 -17.49 4.67
C VAL A 588 -16.10 -16.33 5.39
N ARG A 589 -15.40 -15.71 6.33
CA ARG A 589 -15.87 -14.52 7.05
C ARG A 589 -14.77 -13.50 7.29
N PHE A 590 -15.20 -12.26 7.47
CA PHE A 590 -14.34 -11.16 7.87
C PHE A 590 -14.30 -11.03 9.39
N TYR A 591 -13.10 -10.80 9.91
CA TYR A 591 -12.84 -10.47 11.30
C TYR A 591 -12.12 -9.14 11.36
N LEU A 592 -12.45 -8.31 12.33
CA LEU A 592 -11.82 -7.00 12.46
C LEU A 592 -10.29 -7.15 12.60
N ALA A 593 -9.54 -6.36 11.85
CA ALA A 593 -8.08 -6.25 11.93
C ALA A 593 -7.71 -4.81 12.30
N VAL A 594 -8.09 -4.40 13.52
CA VAL A 594 -7.75 -3.11 14.13
C VAL A 594 -7.17 -3.38 15.50
N SER A 595 -6.10 -2.66 15.84
CA SER A 595 -5.39 -2.90 17.09
C SER A 595 -6.30 -2.74 18.32
N PRO A 596 -6.26 -3.67 19.29
CA PRO A 596 -6.96 -3.54 20.56
C PRO A 596 -6.63 -2.27 21.35
N ALA A 597 -5.47 -1.64 21.10
CA ALA A 597 -5.08 -0.37 21.73
C ALA A 597 -6.13 0.74 21.57
N PHE A 598 -6.89 0.73 20.47
CA PHE A 598 -7.95 1.72 20.19
C PHE A 598 -9.32 1.36 20.80
N GLU A 599 -9.48 0.14 21.34
CA GLU A 599 -10.71 -0.32 22.00
C GLU A 599 -10.57 -0.27 23.54
N ILE A 600 -9.37 -0.45 24.07
CA ILE A 600 -9.10 -0.49 25.52
C ILE A 600 -9.17 0.93 26.11
N GLU A 601 -10.15 1.17 27.00
CA GLU A 601 -10.25 2.42 27.73
C GLU A 601 -9.02 2.66 28.62
N GLY A 602 -8.42 3.85 28.53
CA GLY A 602 -7.25 4.22 29.32
C GLY A 602 -5.97 3.47 28.97
N TYR A 603 -5.88 2.91 27.75
CA TYR A 603 -4.70 2.18 27.28
C TYR A 603 -3.40 3.00 27.41
N ASN A 604 -2.33 2.36 27.89
CA ASN A 604 -1.01 2.96 27.92
C ASN A 604 -0.35 2.86 26.54
N TRP A 605 -0.39 3.95 25.76
CA TRP A 605 0.20 4.07 24.42
C TRP A 605 1.70 3.78 24.33
N THR A 606 2.41 3.71 25.46
CA THR A 606 3.85 3.41 25.53
C THR A 606 4.17 1.97 25.97
N SER A 607 3.15 1.14 26.24
CA SER A 607 3.36 -0.21 26.79
C SER A 607 4.06 -1.16 25.81
N GLY A 608 3.91 -0.94 24.50
CA GLY A 608 4.39 -1.86 23.46
C GLY A 608 3.63 -3.20 23.41
N GLU A 609 2.50 -3.33 24.11
CA GLU A 609 1.71 -4.57 24.14
C GLU A 609 0.94 -4.79 22.84
N TYR A 610 0.21 -3.76 22.40
CA TYR A 610 -0.54 -3.72 21.15
C TYR A 610 -0.03 -2.61 20.23
N SER A 611 -0.18 -2.84 18.92
CA SER A 611 0.11 -1.87 17.86
C SER A 611 -0.64 -0.55 18.09
N THR A 612 -0.01 0.58 17.78
CA THR A 612 -0.61 1.92 17.99
C THR A 612 -0.58 2.76 16.74
N TRP A 613 -0.49 2.11 15.58
CA TRP A 613 -0.36 2.77 14.29
C TRP A 613 -1.66 3.47 13.88
N ALA A 614 -1.56 4.76 13.58
CA ALA A 614 -2.63 5.58 13.05
C ALA A 614 -2.13 6.35 11.83
N GLU A 615 -3.03 6.56 10.89
CA GLU A 615 -2.75 7.23 9.63
C GLU A 615 -3.36 8.63 9.63
N SER A 616 -2.59 9.62 9.15
CA SER A 616 -3.10 10.99 9.06
C SER A 616 -4.27 11.07 8.08
N VAL A 617 -5.20 11.98 8.30
CA VAL A 617 -6.14 12.40 7.26
C VAL A 617 -5.45 13.43 6.34
N TRP A 618 -5.74 13.37 5.04
CA TRP A 618 -5.33 14.35 4.03
C TRP A 618 -6.47 14.58 3.03
N GLN A 619 -6.40 15.68 2.27
CA GLN A 619 -7.48 16.08 1.35
C GLN A 619 -7.02 16.21 -0.10
N GLU A 620 -5.91 16.92 -0.34
CA GLU A 620 -5.45 17.23 -1.69
C GLU A 620 -4.01 16.76 -1.88
N LEU A 621 -3.82 15.91 -2.88
CA LEU A 621 -2.52 15.43 -3.34
C LEU A 621 -2.31 15.92 -4.77
N ASN A 622 -1.34 16.81 -4.99
CA ASN A 622 -1.11 17.41 -6.30
C ASN A 622 0.38 17.70 -6.53
N LEU A 623 0.86 17.35 -7.72
CA LEU A 623 2.17 17.74 -8.24
C LEU A 623 1.96 18.62 -9.47
N ARG A 624 2.50 19.83 -9.44
CA ARG A 624 2.44 20.74 -10.60
C ARG A 624 3.78 21.40 -10.89
N MET A 625 4.02 21.66 -12.18
CA MET A 625 5.19 22.33 -12.72
C MET A 625 4.82 23.68 -13.31
N PHE A 626 5.67 24.68 -13.12
CA PHE A 626 5.49 26.02 -13.67
C PHE A 626 6.81 26.79 -13.71
N LEU A 627 6.81 27.92 -14.40
CA LEU A 627 7.91 28.89 -14.36
C LEU A 627 7.70 29.89 -13.24
N LYS A 628 8.65 29.92 -12.30
CA LYS A 628 8.68 30.90 -11.23
C LYS A 628 9.48 32.13 -11.70
N PRO A 629 8.92 33.35 -11.70
CA PRO A 629 9.67 34.55 -12.02
C PRO A 629 10.74 34.84 -10.95
N SER A 630 11.72 35.65 -11.30
CA SER A 630 12.70 36.10 -10.31
C SER A 630 12.05 37.03 -9.28
N PHE A 631 12.58 37.00 -8.06
CA PHE A 631 12.08 37.84 -6.98
C PHE A 631 12.13 39.34 -7.32
N ASN A 632 13.17 39.75 -8.08
CA ASN A 632 13.30 41.11 -8.59
C ASN A 632 12.14 41.49 -9.52
N GLN A 633 11.72 40.58 -10.41
CA GLN A 633 10.59 40.82 -11.32
C GLN A 633 9.26 40.95 -10.56
N GLU A 634 9.05 40.14 -9.52
CA GLU A 634 7.86 40.25 -8.65
C GLU A 634 7.81 41.61 -7.95
N ILE A 635 8.94 42.05 -7.37
CA ILE A 635 9.05 43.37 -6.73
C ILE A 635 8.78 44.50 -7.72
N ILE A 636 9.40 44.46 -8.91
CA ILE A 636 9.22 45.51 -9.92
C ILE A 636 7.74 45.60 -10.34
N THR A 637 7.08 44.45 -10.49
CA THR A 637 5.66 44.40 -10.85
C THR A 637 4.80 45.01 -9.75
N LEU A 638 5.04 44.66 -8.48
CA LEU A 638 4.33 45.24 -7.34
C LEU A 638 4.52 46.76 -7.25
N ILE A 639 5.77 47.24 -7.36
CA ILE A 639 6.09 48.68 -7.29
C ILE A 639 5.44 49.44 -8.45
N SER A 640 5.49 48.89 -9.67
CA SER A 640 4.85 49.50 -10.84
C SER A 640 3.33 49.62 -10.67
N GLY A 641 2.68 48.58 -10.13
CA GLY A 641 1.25 48.60 -9.83
C GLY A 641 0.87 49.66 -8.79
N LEU A 642 1.65 49.76 -7.70
CA LEU A 642 1.44 50.79 -6.67
C LEU A 642 1.66 52.21 -7.22
N ALA A 643 2.66 52.41 -8.08
CA ALA A 643 2.92 53.69 -8.72
C ALA A 643 1.75 54.10 -9.64
N VAL A 644 1.27 53.19 -10.49
CA VAL A 644 0.10 53.44 -11.36
C VAL A 644 -1.15 53.75 -10.53
N LEU A 645 -1.37 53.01 -9.44
CA LEU A 645 -2.50 53.25 -8.52
C LEU A 645 -2.43 54.66 -7.91
N PHE A 646 -1.27 55.07 -7.41
CA PHE A 646 -1.09 56.39 -6.82
C PHE A 646 -1.27 57.52 -7.85
N ILE A 647 -0.66 57.38 -9.03
CA ILE A 647 -0.81 58.35 -10.13
C ILE A 647 -2.27 58.45 -10.57
N SER A 648 -2.98 57.32 -10.65
CA SER A 648 -4.41 57.28 -10.97
C SER A 648 -5.23 58.04 -9.94
N PHE A 649 -5.03 57.79 -8.64
CA PHE A 649 -5.74 58.52 -7.58
C PHE A 649 -5.48 60.02 -7.63
N VAL A 650 -4.22 60.43 -7.80
CA VAL A 650 -3.85 61.86 -7.90
C VAL A 650 -4.51 62.48 -9.15
N SER A 651 -4.47 61.79 -10.28
CA SER A 651 -5.03 62.28 -11.54
C SER A 651 -6.56 62.40 -11.45
N VAL A 652 -7.24 61.37 -10.95
CA VAL A 652 -8.71 61.38 -10.76
C VAL A 652 -9.11 62.46 -9.75
N TYR A 653 -8.39 62.58 -8.63
CA TYR A 653 -8.64 63.63 -7.65
C TYR A 653 -8.46 65.02 -8.25
N TRP A 654 -7.38 65.22 -9.01
CA TRP A 654 -7.11 66.48 -9.70
C TRP A 654 -8.21 66.82 -10.71
N VAL A 655 -8.58 65.88 -11.59
CA VAL A 655 -9.66 66.06 -12.57
C VAL A 655 -10.98 66.37 -11.87
N ASN A 656 -11.31 65.65 -10.80
CA ASN A 656 -12.54 65.88 -10.04
C ASN A 656 -12.54 67.25 -9.34
N SER A 657 -11.41 67.65 -8.74
CA SER A 657 -11.25 68.96 -8.09
C SER A 657 -11.37 70.13 -9.07
N ARG A 658 -11.08 69.90 -10.35
CA ARG A 658 -11.12 70.89 -11.43
C ARG A 658 -12.26 70.67 -12.43
N LYS A 659 -13.22 69.80 -12.10
CA LYS A 659 -14.29 69.38 -13.04
C LYS A 659 -15.07 70.55 -13.63
N GLU A 660 -15.32 71.59 -12.84
CA GLU A 660 -16.08 72.76 -13.28
C GLU A 660 -15.33 73.58 -14.34
N TYR A 661 -13.99 73.62 -14.29
CA TYR A 661 -13.15 74.29 -15.28
C TYR A 661 -12.86 73.39 -16.49
N LEU A 662 -12.66 72.09 -16.25
CA LEU A 662 -12.31 71.12 -17.30
C LEU A 662 -13.52 70.74 -18.18
N PHE A 663 -14.73 70.78 -17.62
CA PHE A 663 -15.97 70.40 -18.30
C PHE A 663 -17.00 71.53 -18.36
N SER A 664 -16.58 72.80 -18.24
CA SER A 664 -17.50 73.94 -18.45
C SER A 664 -18.02 73.93 -19.88
N ASN A 665 -19.25 73.48 -20.09
CA ASN A 665 -19.98 73.77 -21.31
C ASN A 665 -20.33 75.25 -21.31
N GLN A 666 -19.64 76.04 -22.15
CA GLN A 666 -20.25 77.26 -22.67
C GLN A 666 -21.51 76.81 -23.43
N LEU A 667 -22.66 76.91 -22.77
CA LEU A 667 -23.94 77.02 -23.45
C LEU A 667 -23.85 78.25 -24.36
N CYS A 668 -23.53 78.04 -25.63
CA CYS A 668 -23.80 78.98 -26.70
C CYS A 668 -25.33 79.21 -26.73
N VAL A 669 -25.79 80.16 -25.92
CA VAL A 669 -27.08 80.82 -26.16
C VAL A 669 -26.86 81.70 -27.40
N ARG A 670 -27.22 81.18 -28.58
CA ARG A 670 -27.52 82.05 -29.73
C ARG A 670 -28.73 82.90 -29.33
N CYS A 671 -28.52 84.21 -29.21
CA CYS A 671 -29.60 85.20 -29.20
C CYS A 671 -30.42 85.14 -30.49
#